data_AF-A0A829YIP9-F1
#
_entry.id   AF-A0A829YIP9-F1
#
_cell.length_a   1.000
_cell.length_b   1.000
_cell.length_c   1.000
_cell.angle_alpha   90.00
_cell.angle_beta   90.00
_cell.angle_gamma   90.00
#
_symmetry.space_group_name_H-M   'P 1'
#
loop_
_entity.id
_entity.type
_entity.pdbx_description
1 polymer ?
#
loop_
_entity_poly.entity_id
_entity_poly.type
_entity_poly.pdbx_seq_one_letter_code
_entity_poly.pdbx_strand_id
1 'polypeptide(L)'
;MTLASFAGTASADRLPWYSQSPTATGSGGAAATEHPLATQAAITILNAGGNAVDAAVAASAVQGVVRPFSGGIGGGGYMQIYLADDDRVLVLDHRSSAPASFDEETFIDPVSGEEYDEAVRNNSGAAVGVPGVVKAWEKAVTLYGSGAVTLAQILQPAIDVAEDGFYADANYIREVTENQERLCAFTSTIAIYLNSDCSVPAIGSLVTNQDLADMYQLIATSGSSAFYSGAVASAIVATVNSPPVRTTGTPIPFYVQPGNMLTSDLSSYTVPEYAALHVNYRGYDVYGPPPSSSGGTTIGEMLNVLEGYPMASLPREQALHYYLETSRRAFADRSAYLGDPLTYANPMPVDGLLSENYAEHVRQHIQDRGTQRFVAASDPWPFDANPLLKAKPLPADGAGAVTFDFTGLSNGAAWDTGGQFVSETRTSSESIEVLDESGDMQITSTQFSYVRAAAQMDAAPDTELLVRFKPDSLTGDRRLRFWLRADGWNATTSPFNGYAVEISSSSDTVRIIRTRNGNAVFALASFTHARSLDWQWLRFRVEGDQLSVRLWDDGDNEPRHTWTHTMQDTTVTAGGGFLTALIELGTTATSGGGFRIDDMFVTDLKPVAFASNFTAANGATWDSTGQFTTQFGTGNSNPGVGASIDVQANAGHLYLDKTQFAYARATANMASLTNSELLVRFRMNDLTDDRSLRFWLRADSWNSLGSPHNGYGIEIQSDLDEVRMFRVRQSNGAFALRTLTHTRTTAWQWLRFRVEGATMKVRIWADGSPEPLSWLGELSNADVTAPGKLLIGALESTGGTGVTGGSFDIDDLAVYDLDVMESGGGGGDDGSSTIHLTTADGDGNIVAYTHTLNSIGGNGAVVPGYGFILNNELNTRVPSKSPVGHPNGPRPGMRPLSSMSPTMVFQNGNPVLAIGSPGGETIITTVLQVLLNRLDFGMSLPVAVEAPRATQRNTSAFGHTLVEPEFALIPEYDDLLERGQLFDISGLTYGTGAVNAVEFLPNNKVRAVSEAWRRGGGSAMVQTPDP
;
A
#
# COMPACT_ATOMS: atom_id res chain seq x y z
N MET A 1 -2.80 -33.24 -7.69
CA MET A 1 -3.65 -34.46 -7.57
C MET A 1 -3.58 -34.92 -6.12
N THR A 2 -4.63 -35.56 -5.59
CA THR A 2 -4.78 -35.90 -4.15
C THR A 2 -4.48 -34.72 -3.20
N LEU A 3 -5.48 -33.85 -3.03
CA LEU A 3 -5.56 -33.00 -1.83
C LEU A 3 -5.55 -33.92 -0.60
N ALA A 4 -4.56 -33.76 0.28
CA ALA A 4 -4.61 -34.36 1.61
C ALA A 4 -5.70 -33.63 2.40
N SER A 5 -6.67 -34.37 2.93
CA SER A 5 -7.75 -33.77 3.72
C SER A 5 -7.20 -33.24 5.04
N PHE A 6 -7.13 -31.91 5.18
CA PHE A 6 -6.83 -31.22 6.46
C PHE A 6 -8.01 -31.30 7.45
N ALA A 7 -8.62 -32.49 7.58
CA ALA A 7 -9.52 -32.85 8.67
C ALA A 7 -8.70 -33.15 9.95
N GLY A 8 -7.81 -32.23 10.32
CA GLY A 8 -6.91 -32.33 11.46
C GLY A 8 -7.34 -31.38 12.57
N THR A 9 -7.81 -31.95 13.69
CA THR A 9 -8.04 -31.27 14.98
C THR A 9 -9.03 -30.10 15.06
N ALA A 10 -9.65 -29.63 13.96
CA ALA A 10 -10.72 -28.63 14.00
C ALA A 10 -12.15 -29.18 14.27
N SER A 11 -12.31 -30.49 14.53
CA SER A 11 -13.62 -31.15 14.66
C SER A 11 -14.14 -31.29 16.10
N ALA A 12 -13.61 -30.53 17.06
CA ALA A 12 -13.90 -30.68 18.48
C ALA A 12 -15.05 -29.78 18.98
N ASP A 13 -15.11 -28.53 18.52
CA ASP A 13 -15.87 -27.45 19.17
C ASP A 13 -17.25 -27.14 18.56
N ARG A 14 -17.85 -28.10 17.83
CA ARG A 14 -19.25 -27.96 17.36
C ARG A 14 -20.22 -28.16 18.53
N LEU A 15 -20.59 -27.05 19.16
CA LEU A 15 -21.50 -27.02 20.33
C LEU A 15 -22.85 -27.70 20.01
N PRO A 16 -23.43 -28.47 20.95
CA PRO A 16 -24.58 -29.34 20.67
C PRO A 16 -25.94 -28.62 20.54
N TRP A 17 -25.97 -27.28 20.63
CA TRP A 17 -27.20 -26.50 20.78
C TRP A 17 -27.79 -25.97 19.47
N TYR A 18 -26.96 -25.76 18.44
CA TYR A 18 -27.39 -25.18 17.16
C TYR A 18 -26.82 -25.99 15.97
N SER A 19 -27.63 -26.20 14.94
CA SER A 19 -27.16 -26.81 13.69
C SER A 19 -26.55 -25.72 12.80
N GLN A 20 -25.23 -25.74 12.66
CA GLN A 20 -24.47 -24.77 11.88
C GLN A 20 -23.92 -25.44 10.61
N SER A 21 -24.29 -24.90 9.44
CA SER A 21 -23.70 -25.25 8.15
C SER A 21 -23.16 -23.98 7.47
N PRO A 22 -21.88 -23.93 7.06
CA PRO A 22 -21.30 -22.78 6.36
C PRO A 22 -21.66 -22.74 4.87
N THR A 23 -22.41 -23.72 4.36
CA THR A 23 -22.91 -23.72 2.97
C THR A 23 -24.26 -24.43 2.91
N ALA A 24 -25.17 -23.90 2.09
CA ALA A 24 -26.40 -24.55 1.65
C ALA A 24 -26.59 -24.34 0.15
N THR A 25 -27.25 -25.25 -0.55
CA THR A 25 -27.58 -25.11 -1.98
C THR A 25 -28.97 -25.68 -2.22
N GLY A 26 -29.74 -25.02 -3.09
CA GLY A 26 -31.14 -25.34 -3.34
C GLY A 26 -31.83 -24.31 -4.21
N SER A 27 -33.12 -24.06 -3.99
CA SER A 27 -33.94 -23.09 -4.73
C SER A 27 -34.93 -22.33 -3.84
N GLY A 28 -35.58 -21.32 -4.43
CA GLY A 28 -36.25 -20.25 -3.69
C GLY A 28 -35.22 -19.25 -3.14
N GLY A 29 -35.56 -18.56 -2.07
CA GLY A 29 -34.65 -17.65 -1.38
C GLY A 29 -33.52 -18.31 -0.60
N ALA A 30 -32.56 -17.50 -0.20
CA ALA A 30 -31.32 -17.88 0.49
C ALA A 30 -30.94 -16.85 1.57
N ALA A 31 -30.20 -17.28 2.59
CA ALA A 31 -29.66 -16.41 3.63
C ALA A 31 -28.30 -16.90 4.13
N ALA A 32 -27.37 -15.97 4.38
CA ALA A 32 -26.08 -16.20 5.03
C ALA A 32 -25.84 -15.14 6.12
N THR A 33 -25.52 -15.56 7.34
CA THR A 33 -25.40 -14.71 8.54
C THR A 33 -24.35 -15.24 9.52
N GLU A 34 -23.91 -14.44 10.49
CA GLU A 34 -22.91 -14.80 11.51
C GLU A 34 -23.45 -15.65 12.68
N HIS A 35 -24.74 -16.02 12.68
CA HIS A 35 -25.31 -16.90 13.71
C HIS A 35 -26.55 -17.69 13.21
N PRO A 36 -26.67 -19.01 13.48
CA PRO A 36 -27.78 -19.84 12.98
C PRO A 36 -29.20 -19.31 13.24
N LEU A 37 -29.45 -18.65 14.38
CA LEU A 37 -30.78 -18.08 14.67
C LEU A 37 -31.14 -16.92 13.73
N ALA A 38 -30.16 -16.13 13.27
CA ALA A 38 -30.41 -15.04 12.32
C ALA A 38 -30.66 -15.57 10.90
N THR A 39 -29.93 -16.61 10.48
CA THR A 39 -30.21 -17.31 9.21
C THR A 39 -31.61 -17.93 9.24
N GLN A 40 -31.97 -18.57 10.36
CA GLN A 40 -33.30 -19.16 10.54
C GLN A 40 -34.40 -18.09 10.53
N ALA A 41 -34.18 -16.91 11.12
CA ALA A 41 -35.14 -15.80 11.08
C ALA A 41 -35.41 -15.32 9.65
N ALA A 42 -34.36 -15.12 8.83
CA ALA A 42 -34.52 -14.80 7.41
C ALA A 42 -35.33 -15.87 6.66
N ILE A 43 -34.99 -17.16 6.81
CA ILE A 43 -35.72 -18.26 6.17
C ILE A 43 -37.17 -18.35 6.67
N THR A 44 -37.44 -18.08 7.95
CA THR A 44 -38.80 -18.03 8.50
C THR A 44 -39.64 -16.93 7.86
N ILE A 45 -39.06 -15.73 7.64
CA ILE A 45 -39.76 -14.63 6.97
C ILE A 45 -39.98 -14.89 5.48
N LEU A 46 -38.98 -15.43 4.76
CA LEU A 46 -39.15 -15.86 3.36
C LEU A 46 -40.24 -16.93 3.23
N ASN A 47 -40.30 -17.88 4.18
CA ASN A 47 -41.34 -18.91 4.23
C ASN A 47 -42.73 -18.39 4.66
N ALA A 48 -42.79 -17.21 5.28
CA ALA A 48 -44.04 -16.49 5.56
C ALA A 48 -44.53 -15.64 4.37
N GLY A 49 -43.79 -15.61 3.25
CA GLY A 49 -44.09 -14.80 2.07
C GLY A 49 -43.43 -13.42 2.06
N GLY A 50 -42.52 -13.14 3.00
CA GLY A 50 -41.64 -11.97 2.94
C GLY A 50 -40.60 -12.08 1.82
N ASN A 51 -40.07 -10.93 1.39
CA ASN A 51 -39.05 -10.86 0.35
C ASN A 51 -37.62 -10.73 0.95
N ALA A 52 -36.60 -10.55 0.10
CA ALA A 52 -35.21 -10.43 0.55
C ALA A 52 -34.97 -9.27 1.55
N VAL A 53 -35.73 -8.17 1.42
CA VAL A 53 -35.63 -6.98 2.29
C VAL A 53 -36.25 -7.27 3.66
N ASP A 54 -37.43 -7.89 3.70
CA ASP A 54 -38.07 -8.32 4.95
C ASP A 54 -37.17 -9.32 5.70
N ALA A 55 -36.56 -10.26 4.97
CA ALA A 55 -35.66 -11.26 5.51
C ALA A 55 -34.34 -10.67 6.03
N ALA A 56 -33.78 -9.66 5.34
CA ALA A 56 -32.57 -8.95 5.77
C ALA A 56 -32.79 -8.19 7.09
N VAL A 57 -33.95 -7.56 7.26
CA VAL A 57 -34.30 -6.85 8.51
C VAL A 57 -34.49 -7.84 9.66
N ALA A 58 -35.16 -8.97 9.46
CA ALA A 58 -35.32 -9.99 10.49
C ALA A 58 -33.97 -10.61 10.93
N ALA A 59 -33.08 -10.92 9.97
CA ALA A 59 -31.73 -11.37 10.28
C ALA A 59 -30.93 -10.30 11.04
N SER A 60 -30.98 -9.04 10.60
CA SER A 60 -30.30 -7.91 11.24
C SER A 60 -30.77 -7.69 12.68
N ALA A 61 -32.07 -7.80 12.93
CA ALA A 61 -32.64 -7.70 14.27
C ALA A 61 -32.19 -8.85 15.20
N VAL A 62 -32.21 -10.10 14.72
CA VAL A 62 -31.71 -11.24 15.52
C VAL A 62 -30.20 -11.17 15.75
N GLN A 63 -29.40 -10.72 14.77
CA GLN A 63 -27.97 -10.47 14.99
C GLN A 63 -27.73 -9.38 16.05
N GLY A 64 -28.61 -8.38 16.17
CA GLY A 64 -28.59 -7.40 17.26
C GLY A 64 -28.78 -7.99 18.66
N VAL A 65 -29.30 -9.22 18.79
CA VAL A 65 -29.44 -9.96 20.06
C VAL A 65 -28.25 -10.91 20.28
N VAL A 66 -27.85 -11.68 19.25
CA VAL A 66 -26.90 -12.81 19.37
C VAL A 66 -25.45 -12.48 18.95
N ARG A 67 -25.23 -11.30 18.37
CA ARG A 67 -23.92 -10.67 18.06
C ARG A 67 -23.90 -9.20 18.51
N PRO A 68 -24.39 -8.86 19.73
CA PRO A 68 -24.75 -7.49 20.11
C PRO A 68 -23.55 -6.53 20.17
N PHE A 69 -22.33 -7.07 20.29
CA PHE A 69 -21.09 -6.30 20.35
C PHE A 69 -20.60 -5.82 18.99
N SER A 70 -21.01 -6.47 17.89
CA SER A 70 -20.46 -6.19 16.55
C SER A 70 -21.41 -5.37 15.66
N GLY A 71 -22.72 -5.40 15.91
CA GLY A 71 -23.73 -4.54 15.28
C GLY A 71 -25.10 -4.63 15.94
N GLY A 72 -25.94 -3.61 15.77
CA GLY A 72 -27.28 -3.56 16.35
C GLY A 72 -27.97 -2.22 16.12
N ILE A 73 -29.13 -1.99 16.76
CA ILE A 73 -29.93 -0.76 16.59
C ILE A 73 -29.25 0.53 17.07
N GLY A 74 -28.20 0.43 17.89
CA GLY A 74 -27.40 1.55 18.37
C GLY A 74 -26.26 2.00 17.45
N GLY A 75 -26.21 1.56 16.19
CA GLY A 75 -25.20 1.98 15.20
C GLY A 75 -25.73 2.22 13.78
N GLY A 76 -24.81 2.20 12.81
CA GLY A 76 -25.04 2.57 11.41
C GLY A 76 -24.42 1.59 10.39
N GLY A 77 -24.66 1.82 9.10
CA GLY A 77 -24.28 0.89 8.03
C GLY A 77 -24.81 1.24 6.64
N TYR A 78 -24.69 0.27 5.72
CA TYR A 78 -25.17 0.35 4.34
C TYR A 78 -25.94 -0.91 3.99
N MET A 79 -27.17 -0.73 3.50
CA MET A 79 -27.98 -1.80 2.94
C MET A 79 -28.04 -1.62 1.41
N GLN A 80 -27.34 -2.48 0.67
CA GLN A 80 -27.40 -2.53 -0.79
C GLN A 80 -28.51 -3.49 -1.22
N ILE A 81 -29.40 -3.03 -2.09
CA ILE A 81 -30.61 -3.75 -2.52
C ILE A 81 -30.61 -3.81 -4.04
N TYR A 82 -30.76 -5.01 -4.60
CA TYR A 82 -31.16 -5.21 -5.99
C TYR A 82 -32.65 -5.54 -6.05
N LEU A 83 -33.38 -4.78 -6.87
CA LEU A 83 -34.80 -4.97 -7.16
C LEU A 83 -34.94 -5.60 -8.55
N ALA A 84 -35.47 -6.82 -8.63
CA ALA A 84 -35.51 -7.58 -9.88
C ALA A 84 -36.54 -7.04 -10.89
N ASP A 85 -37.70 -6.56 -10.42
CA ASP A 85 -38.75 -5.98 -11.28
C ASP A 85 -38.31 -4.70 -12.00
N ASP A 86 -37.36 -3.96 -11.42
CA ASP A 86 -36.86 -2.66 -11.90
C ASP A 86 -35.46 -2.75 -12.56
N ASP A 87 -34.79 -3.92 -12.50
CA ASP A 87 -33.36 -4.12 -12.82
C ASP A 87 -32.43 -3.06 -12.20
N ARG A 88 -32.57 -2.85 -10.88
CA ARG A 88 -32.00 -1.68 -10.17
C ARG A 88 -31.26 -2.03 -8.89
N VAL A 89 -29.96 -1.70 -8.84
CA VAL A 89 -29.13 -1.74 -7.62
C VAL A 89 -29.10 -0.36 -6.96
N LEU A 90 -29.56 -0.28 -5.71
CA LEU A 90 -29.56 0.93 -4.88
C LEU A 90 -28.90 0.70 -3.52
N VAL A 91 -28.55 1.78 -2.83
CA VAL A 91 -27.90 1.75 -1.51
C VAL A 91 -28.61 2.70 -0.55
N LEU A 92 -29.05 2.17 0.59
CA LEU A 92 -29.48 2.97 1.74
C LEU A 92 -28.28 3.22 2.66
N ASP A 93 -27.72 4.43 2.59
CA ASP A 93 -26.74 4.92 3.57
C ASP A 93 -27.49 5.25 4.87
N HIS A 94 -27.23 4.47 5.91
CA HIS A 94 -27.66 4.74 7.27
C HIS A 94 -26.46 4.72 8.24
N ARG A 95 -25.31 5.21 7.76
CA ARG A 95 -24.13 5.48 8.59
C ARG A 95 -24.52 6.43 9.72
N SER A 96 -23.98 6.23 10.92
CA SER A 96 -24.31 7.11 12.04
C SER A 96 -23.73 8.50 11.79
N SER A 97 -24.50 9.56 12.05
CA SER A 97 -24.05 10.94 11.83
C SER A 97 -23.59 11.59 13.14
N ALA A 98 -22.56 12.42 13.08
CA ALA A 98 -22.10 13.19 14.21
C ALA A 98 -23.18 14.19 14.71
N PRO A 99 -23.29 14.44 16.02
CA PRO A 99 -24.13 15.51 16.56
C PRO A 99 -23.80 16.89 15.96
N ALA A 100 -24.73 17.84 16.10
CA ALA A 100 -24.48 19.25 15.73
C ALA A 100 -23.36 19.93 16.53
N SER A 101 -22.87 19.29 17.61
CA SER A 101 -21.79 19.76 18.48
C SER A 101 -20.42 19.14 18.21
N PHE A 102 -20.26 18.34 17.15
CA PHE A 102 -19.03 17.59 16.89
C PHE A 102 -18.05 18.41 16.03
N ASP A 103 -16.81 18.54 16.47
CA ASP A 103 -15.80 19.43 15.89
C ASP A 103 -14.36 18.92 16.12
N GLU A 104 -13.38 19.69 15.64
CA GLU A 104 -11.95 19.36 15.74
C GLU A 104 -11.41 19.33 17.18
N GLU A 105 -12.03 20.07 18.10
CA GLU A 105 -11.69 20.12 19.53
C GLU A 105 -12.30 18.94 20.32
N THR A 106 -13.28 18.21 19.77
CA THR A 106 -14.08 17.23 20.50
C THR A 106 -13.25 16.09 21.15
N PHE A 107 -12.09 15.73 20.58
CA PHE A 107 -11.16 14.75 21.16
C PHE A 107 -9.82 15.33 21.63
N ILE A 108 -9.71 16.65 21.74
CA ILE A 108 -8.53 17.32 22.30
C ILE A 108 -8.75 17.52 23.80
N ASP A 109 -7.75 17.20 24.61
CA ASP A 109 -7.77 17.49 26.03
C ASP A 109 -7.51 18.99 26.26
N PRO A 110 -8.47 19.76 26.81
CA PRO A 110 -8.31 21.21 27.00
C PRO A 110 -7.29 21.58 28.10
N VAL A 111 -6.69 20.60 28.79
CA VAL A 111 -5.63 20.82 29.78
C VAL A 111 -4.23 20.68 29.16
N SER A 112 -4.00 19.68 28.32
CA SER A 112 -2.70 19.43 27.67
C SER A 112 -2.59 19.97 26.24
N GLY A 113 -3.70 20.11 25.52
CA GLY A 113 -3.73 20.45 24.09
C GLY A 113 -3.39 19.28 23.16
N GLU A 114 -3.34 18.05 23.68
CA GLU A 114 -3.10 16.82 22.91
C GLU A 114 -4.38 16.02 22.67
N GLU A 115 -4.34 15.10 21.71
CA GLU A 115 -5.44 14.18 21.45
C GLU A 115 -5.59 13.18 22.62
N TYR A 116 -6.83 12.92 23.05
CA TYR A 116 -7.14 11.90 24.04
C TYR A 116 -6.69 10.49 23.60
N ASP A 117 -6.18 9.71 24.55
CA ASP A 117 -5.82 8.30 24.35
C ASP A 117 -6.96 7.52 23.67
N GLU A 118 -6.60 6.53 22.84
CA GLU A 118 -7.54 5.68 22.11
C GLU A 118 -8.60 5.05 23.04
N ALA A 119 -8.22 4.64 24.25
CA ALA A 119 -9.14 4.12 25.26
C ALA A 119 -10.19 5.15 25.75
N VAL A 120 -9.87 6.44 25.75
CA VAL A 120 -10.84 7.52 26.03
C VAL A 120 -11.72 7.76 24.80
N ARG A 121 -11.12 7.93 23.62
CA ARG A 121 -11.84 8.16 22.35
C ARG A 121 -12.78 7.01 21.98
N ASN A 122 -12.45 5.78 22.35
CA ASN A 122 -13.28 4.60 22.07
C ASN A 122 -14.45 4.41 23.05
N ASN A 123 -14.31 4.79 24.32
CA ASN A 123 -15.23 4.43 25.40
C ASN A 123 -16.07 5.61 25.93
N SER A 124 -16.13 6.71 25.17
CA SER A 124 -16.76 7.97 25.59
C SER A 124 -18.14 8.20 24.98
N GLY A 125 -18.92 9.07 25.61
CA GLY A 125 -20.16 9.60 25.03
C GLY A 125 -19.88 10.49 23.81
N ALA A 126 -18.76 11.23 23.82
CA ALA A 126 -18.31 12.04 22.69
C ALA A 126 -18.08 11.25 21.38
N ALA A 127 -17.94 9.92 21.46
CA ALA A 127 -17.72 9.05 20.32
C ALA A 127 -19.00 8.54 19.62
N VAL A 128 -20.17 8.79 20.20
CA VAL A 128 -21.45 8.20 19.75
C VAL A 128 -22.04 9.02 18.60
N GLY A 129 -22.09 8.42 17.40
CA GLY A 129 -22.89 8.94 16.30
C GLY A 129 -24.37 8.63 16.49
N VAL A 130 -25.25 9.44 15.91
CA VAL A 130 -26.71 9.21 15.91
C VAL A 130 -27.04 7.91 15.16
N PRO A 131 -27.61 6.87 15.82
CA PRO A 131 -27.80 5.56 15.21
C PRO A 131 -28.76 5.56 14.02
N GLY A 132 -28.40 4.90 12.92
CA GLY A 132 -29.20 4.90 11.68
C GLY A 132 -30.07 3.66 11.44
N VAL A 133 -29.73 2.53 12.05
CA VAL A 133 -30.30 1.20 11.73
C VAL A 133 -31.84 1.14 11.78
N VAL A 134 -32.47 1.67 12.83
CA VAL A 134 -33.94 1.59 12.98
C VAL A 134 -34.69 2.34 11.88
N LYS A 135 -34.18 3.51 11.46
CA LYS A 135 -34.77 4.29 10.36
C LYS A 135 -34.53 3.64 9.00
N ALA A 136 -33.42 2.92 8.84
CA ALA A 136 -33.12 2.16 7.65
C ALA A 136 -34.08 0.99 7.47
N TRP A 137 -34.34 0.21 8.53
CA TRP A 137 -35.31 -0.89 8.51
C TRP A 137 -36.73 -0.40 8.14
N GLU A 138 -37.21 0.68 8.78
CA GLU A 138 -38.54 1.24 8.46
C GLU A 138 -38.60 1.72 7.01
N LYS A 139 -37.59 2.46 6.53
CA LYS A 139 -37.53 2.91 5.13
C LYS A 139 -37.51 1.72 4.16
N ALA A 140 -36.67 0.72 4.42
CA ALA A 140 -36.50 -0.44 3.55
C ALA A 140 -37.79 -1.26 3.45
N VAL A 141 -38.43 -1.61 4.56
CA VAL A 141 -39.69 -2.37 4.57
C VAL A 141 -40.84 -1.55 3.96
N THR A 142 -40.88 -0.23 4.19
CA THR A 142 -41.95 0.63 3.66
C THR A 142 -41.87 0.86 2.15
N LEU A 143 -40.66 0.89 1.57
CA LEU A 143 -40.44 1.16 0.15
C LEU A 143 -40.21 -0.11 -0.70
N TYR A 144 -39.64 -1.15 -0.10
CA TYR A 144 -39.13 -2.34 -0.81
C TYR A 144 -39.43 -3.67 -0.11
N GLY A 145 -40.17 -3.69 1.00
CA GLY A 145 -40.68 -4.93 1.60
C GLY A 145 -41.81 -5.55 0.79
N SER A 146 -42.12 -6.83 1.03
CA SER A 146 -43.16 -7.56 0.28
C SER A 146 -44.58 -7.01 0.46
N GLY A 147 -44.85 -6.34 1.59
CA GLY A 147 -46.21 -6.04 2.06
C GLY A 147 -47.02 -7.27 2.49
N ALA A 148 -46.49 -8.49 2.38
CA ALA A 148 -47.11 -9.73 2.82
C ALA A 148 -46.88 -10.00 4.33
N VAL A 149 -45.74 -9.55 4.85
CA VAL A 149 -45.40 -9.52 6.28
C VAL A 149 -45.35 -8.08 6.80
N THR A 150 -45.78 -7.86 8.03
CA THR A 150 -45.69 -6.57 8.72
C THR A 150 -44.37 -6.43 9.47
N LEU A 151 -43.93 -5.19 9.76
CA LEU A 151 -42.74 -4.92 10.58
C LEU A 151 -42.77 -5.64 11.93
N ALA A 152 -43.96 -5.82 12.53
CA ALA A 152 -44.13 -6.59 13.75
C ALA A 152 -43.80 -8.08 13.56
N GLN A 153 -44.24 -8.71 12.46
CA GLN A 153 -43.90 -10.10 12.14
C GLN A 153 -42.42 -10.26 11.79
N ILE A 154 -41.83 -9.26 11.12
CA ILE A 154 -40.39 -9.22 10.79
C ILE A 154 -39.52 -9.15 12.06
N LEU A 155 -39.93 -8.38 13.08
CA LEU A 155 -39.20 -8.23 14.33
C LEU A 155 -39.51 -9.32 15.37
N GLN A 156 -40.61 -10.07 15.25
CA GLN A 156 -41.01 -11.10 16.22
C GLN A 156 -39.87 -12.10 16.54
N PRO A 157 -39.11 -12.66 15.57
CA PRO A 157 -38.00 -13.58 15.89
C PRO A 157 -36.89 -12.97 16.75
N ALA A 158 -36.73 -11.64 16.74
CA ALA A 158 -35.77 -10.93 17.58
C ALA A 158 -36.33 -10.58 18.97
N ILE A 159 -37.66 -10.40 19.08
CA ILE A 159 -38.37 -10.31 20.37
C ILE A 159 -38.27 -11.67 21.08
N ASP A 160 -38.66 -12.74 20.41
CA ASP A 160 -38.66 -14.12 20.94
C ASP A 160 -37.26 -14.52 21.46
N VAL A 161 -36.20 -14.31 20.66
CA VAL A 161 -34.81 -14.65 21.03
C VAL A 161 -34.24 -13.75 22.14
N ALA A 162 -34.78 -12.55 22.36
CA ALA A 162 -34.39 -11.67 23.46
C ALA A 162 -35.13 -11.98 24.77
N GLU A 163 -36.39 -12.44 24.71
CA GLU A 163 -37.21 -12.84 25.86
C GLU A 163 -36.89 -14.27 26.35
N ASP A 164 -36.99 -15.29 25.48
CA ASP A 164 -36.63 -16.69 25.81
C ASP A 164 -35.11 -16.87 26.02
N GLY A 165 -34.32 -16.08 25.31
CA GLY A 165 -32.86 -16.06 25.38
C GLY A 165 -32.15 -17.06 24.46
N PHE A 166 -30.82 -16.97 24.45
CA PHE A 166 -29.93 -17.81 23.64
C PHE A 166 -28.70 -18.26 24.43
N TYR A 167 -28.07 -19.36 24.00
CA TYR A 167 -26.84 -19.86 24.64
C TYR A 167 -25.61 -19.17 24.05
N ALA A 168 -24.82 -18.52 24.91
CA ALA A 168 -23.58 -17.86 24.53
C ALA A 168 -22.56 -18.85 23.97
N ASP A 169 -22.19 -18.69 22.70
CA ASP A 169 -21.16 -19.48 22.04
C ASP A 169 -19.73 -19.01 22.38
N ALA A 170 -18.74 -19.71 21.83
CA ALA A 170 -17.33 -19.39 22.07
C ALA A 170 -16.91 -18.01 21.51
N ASN A 171 -17.49 -17.55 20.40
CA ASN A 171 -17.19 -16.24 19.84
C ASN A 171 -17.82 -15.12 20.68
N TYR A 172 -19.04 -15.31 21.15
CA TYR A 172 -19.71 -14.38 22.05
C TYR A 172 -18.91 -14.18 23.35
N ILE A 173 -18.53 -15.27 24.02
CA ILE A 173 -17.73 -15.19 25.26
C ILE A 173 -16.32 -14.65 25.01
N ARG A 174 -15.72 -14.93 23.85
CA ARG A 174 -14.47 -14.29 23.40
C ARG A 174 -14.62 -12.76 23.32
N GLU A 175 -15.65 -12.26 22.62
CA GLU A 175 -15.88 -10.82 22.46
C GLU A 175 -16.10 -10.13 23.83
N VAL A 176 -16.81 -10.77 24.76
CA VAL A 176 -16.93 -10.30 26.15
C VAL A 176 -15.61 -10.35 26.92
N THR A 177 -14.76 -11.36 26.69
CA THR A 177 -13.46 -11.52 27.36
C THR A 177 -12.46 -10.47 26.91
N GLU A 178 -12.28 -10.31 25.58
CA GLU A 178 -11.38 -9.33 24.99
C GLU A 178 -11.74 -7.88 25.37
N ASN A 179 -13.03 -7.62 25.62
CA ASN A 179 -13.56 -6.29 25.93
C ASN A 179 -14.05 -6.20 27.38
N GLN A 180 -13.65 -7.11 28.27
CA GLN A 180 -14.16 -7.21 29.64
C GLN A 180 -14.02 -5.88 30.39
N GLU A 181 -12.90 -5.19 30.23
CA GLU A 181 -12.62 -3.90 30.87
C GLU A 181 -13.54 -2.77 30.37
N ARG A 182 -13.78 -2.69 29.06
CA ARG A 182 -14.76 -1.79 28.41
C ARG A 182 -16.17 -2.06 28.93
N LEU A 183 -16.62 -3.31 28.88
CA LEU A 183 -17.98 -3.69 29.25
C LEU A 183 -18.23 -3.50 30.77
N CYS A 184 -17.20 -3.72 31.58
CA CYS A 184 -17.20 -3.51 33.03
C CYS A 184 -17.17 -2.02 33.45
N ALA A 185 -16.95 -1.07 32.53
CA ALA A 185 -17.02 0.35 32.85
C ALA A 185 -18.45 0.83 33.17
N PHE A 186 -19.48 0.17 32.63
CA PHE A 186 -20.86 0.66 32.64
C PHE A 186 -21.83 -0.26 33.38
N THR A 187 -22.62 0.32 34.29
CA THR A 187 -23.56 -0.43 35.16
C THR A 187 -24.69 -1.13 34.41
N SER A 188 -25.22 -0.52 33.35
CA SER A 188 -26.21 -1.15 32.46
C SER A 188 -25.64 -2.31 31.66
N THR A 189 -24.39 -2.20 31.21
CA THR A 189 -23.69 -3.23 30.42
C THR A 189 -23.32 -4.44 31.26
N ILE A 190 -22.88 -4.23 32.52
CA ILE A 190 -22.67 -5.30 33.50
C ILE A 190 -23.95 -6.12 33.71
N ALA A 191 -25.12 -5.47 33.78
CA ALA A 191 -26.39 -6.12 34.13
C ALA A 191 -26.89 -7.15 33.10
N ILE A 192 -26.35 -7.15 31.86
CA ILE A 192 -26.74 -8.05 30.77
C ILE A 192 -25.59 -8.98 30.36
N TYR A 193 -24.35 -8.46 30.30
CA TYR A 193 -23.24 -9.14 29.62
C TYR A 193 -22.13 -9.67 30.54
N LEU A 194 -22.17 -9.37 31.84
CA LEU A 194 -21.18 -9.82 32.83
C LEU A 194 -21.84 -10.37 34.09
N ASN A 195 -21.08 -11.09 34.91
CA ASN A 195 -21.48 -11.36 36.29
C ASN A 195 -21.41 -10.06 37.11
N SER A 196 -22.08 -10.02 38.27
CA SER A 196 -22.19 -8.82 39.11
C SER A 196 -20.88 -8.34 39.76
N ASP A 197 -19.81 -9.13 39.67
CA ASP A 197 -18.43 -8.79 40.04
C ASP A 197 -17.54 -8.41 38.84
N CYS A 198 -18.15 -8.19 37.67
CA CYS A 198 -17.54 -8.08 36.34
C CYS A 198 -16.84 -9.34 35.79
N SER A 199 -16.90 -10.51 36.43
CA SER A 199 -16.35 -11.72 35.82
C SER A 199 -17.13 -12.12 34.55
N VAL A 200 -16.43 -12.70 33.57
CA VAL A 200 -17.04 -13.13 32.30
C VAL A 200 -17.92 -14.37 32.54
N PRO A 201 -19.11 -14.48 31.92
CA PRO A 201 -19.92 -15.69 31.93
C PRO A 201 -19.22 -16.91 31.29
N ALA A 202 -19.74 -18.11 31.50
CA ALA A 202 -19.22 -19.32 30.86
C ALA A 202 -19.78 -19.49 29.44
N ILE A 203 -19.04 -20.20 28.58
CA ILE A 203 -19.57 -20.71 27.31
C ILE A 203 -20.74 -21.65 27.61
N GLY A 204 -21.88 -21.45 26.95
CA GLY A 204 -23.13 -22.13 27.25
C GLY A 204 -23.97 -21.51 28.37
N SER A 205 -23.60 -20.33 28.90
CA SER A 205 -24.54 -19.52 29.69
C SER A 205 -25.75 -19.12 28.83
N LEU A 206 -26.95 -19.15 29.40
CA LEU A 206 -28.14 -18.55 28.80
C LEU A 206 -28.09 -17.03 28.99
N VAL A 207 -28.30 -16.28 27.90
CA VAL A 207 -28.38 -14.82 27.88
C VAL A 207 -29.80 -14.42 27.51
N THR A 208 -30.41 -13.52 28.29
CA THR A 208 -31.71 -12.88 28.02
C THR A 208 -31.56 -11.35 28.07
N ASN A 209 -32.43 -10.63 27.36
CA ASN A 209 -32.38 -9.17 27.29
C ASN A 209 -33.81 -8.59 27.12
N GLN A 210 -34.60 -8.62 28.20
CA GLN A 210 -35.98 -8.14 28.20
C GLN A 210 -36.10 -6.68 27.75
N ASP A 211 -35.20 -5.81 28.20
CA ASP A 211 -35.15 -4.40 27.79
C ASP A 211 -35.08 -4.25 26.25
N LEU A 212 -34.35 -5.14 25.57
CA LEU A 212 -34.25 -5.16 24.10
C LEU A 212 -35.47 -5.81 23.43
N ALA A 213 -36.07 -6.84 24.04
CA ALA A 213 -37.34 -7.42 23.59
C ALA A 213 -38.47 -6.36 23.61
N ASP A 214 -38.59 -5.62 24.72
CA ASP A 214 -39.54 -4.52 24.90
C ASP A 214 -39.26 -3.36 23.90
N MET A 215 -37.98 -3.05 23.65
CA MET A 215 -37.58 -2.06 22.64
C MET A 215 -37.94 -2.49 21.20
N TYR A 216 -37.73 -3.76 20.83
CA TYR A 216 -38.19 -4.28 19.54
C TYR A 216 -39.72 -4.33 19.45
N GLN A 217 -40.42 -4.68 20.53
CA GLN A 217 -41.88 -4.65 20.58
C GLN A 217 -42.44 -3.21 20.45
N LEU A 218 -41.72 -2.20 20.95
CA LEU A 218 -42.04 -0.78 20.77
C LEU A 218 -41.82 -0.33 19.31
N ILE A 219 -40.73 -0.73 18.65
CA ILE A 219 -40.51 -0.44 17.21
C ILE A 219 -41.59 -1.14 16.36
N ALA A 220 -41.90 -2.41 16.66
CA ALA A 220 -42.92 -3.20 15.97
C ALA A 220 -44.33 -2.57 16.03
N THR A 221 -44.63 -1.78 17.06
CA THR A 221 -45.96 -1.15 17.26
C THR A 221 -46.01 0.33 16.89
N SER A 222 -44.88 1.04 16.95
CA SER A 222 -44.82 2.51 16.84
C SER A 222 -43.89 3.02 15.71
N GLY A 223 -43.26 2.11 14.97
CA GLY A 223 -42.27 2.44 13.93
C GLY A 223 -40.98 3.06 14.50
N SER A 224 -40.16 3.61 13.62
CA SER A 224 -38.91 4.29 13.99
C SER A 224 -39.16 5.53 14.86
N SER A 225 -40.36 6.12 14.78
CA SER A 225 -40.74 7.34 15.49
C SER A 225 -40.52 7.26 17.01
N ALA A 226 -40.69 6.07 17.60
CA ALA A 226 -40.46 5.83 19.02
C ALA A 226 -38.98 5.84 19.43
N PHE A 227 -38.05 5.53 18.51
CA PHE A 227 -36.61 5.55 18.74
C PHE A 227 -36.03 6.96 18.61
N TYR A 228 -36.46 7.71 17.57
CA TYR A 228 -35.95 9.05 17.26
C TYR A 228 -36.69 10.20 17.98
N SER A 229 -37.65 9.90 18.86
CA SER A 229 -38.35 10.89 19.66
C SER A 229 -38.76 10.35 21.05
N GLY A 230 -39.33 11.20 21.90
CA GLY A 230 -39.92 10.77 23.17
C GLY A 230 -38.92 10.16 24.16
N ALA A 231 -39.33 9.06 24.80
CA ALA A 231 -38.61 8.46 25.92
C ALA A 231 -37.30 7.77 25.52
N VAL A 232 -37.27 7.04 24.41
CA VAL A 232 -36.06 6.35 23.92
C VAL A 232 -35.00 7.37 23.52
N ALA A 233 -35.37 8.38 22.73
CA ALA A 233 -34.44 9.45 22.35
C ALA A 233 -33.88 10.22 23.56
N SER A 234 -34.71 10.43 24.58
CA SER A 234 -34.28 11.05 25.85
C SER A 234 -33.29 10.16 26.61
N ALA A 235 -33.47 8.84 26.59
CA ALA A 235 -32.57 7.88 27.23
C ALA A 235 -31.25 7.70 26.47
N ILE A 236 -31.26 7.72 25.13
CA ILE A 236 -30.04 7.77 24.31
C ILE A 236 -29.25 9.03 24.66
N VAL A 237 -29.86 10.21 24.60
CA VAL A 237 -29.22 11.50 24.95
C VAL A 237 -28.69 11.50 26.39
N ALA A 238 -29.44 10.95 27.36
CA ALA A 238 -28.96 10.81 28.73
C ALA A 238 -27.74 9.86 28.84
N THR A 239 -27.74 8.74 28.11
CA THR A 239 -26.63 7.78 28.09
C THR A 239 -25.39 8.35 27.41
N VAL A 240 -25.55 9.22 26.41
CA VAL A 240 -24.45 9.91 25.72
C VAL A 240 -23.87 11.05 26.58
N ASN A 241 -24.73 11.92 27.14
CA ASN A 241 -24.29 13.12 27.85
C ASN A 241 -24.06 12.89 29.36
N SER A 242 -24.41 11.73 29.89
CA SER A 242 -24.14 11.31 31.28
C SER A 242 -24.04 9.78 31.35
N PRO A 243 -22.96 9.18 30.80
CA PRO A 243 -22.86 7.72 30.69
C PRO A 243 -22.96 7.00 32.06
N PRO A 244 -23.54 5.79 32.13
CA PRO A 244 -23.87 5.09 33.38
C PRO A 244 -22.64 4.37 34.00
N VAL A 245 -21.54 5.10 34.14
CA VAL A 245 -20.23 4.64 34.62
C VAL A 245 -20.33 4.12 36.06
N ARG A 246 -19.69 2.98 36.36
CA ARG A 246 -19.66 2.43 37.72
C ARG A 246 -18.83 3.30 38.67
N THR A 247 -19.28 3.41 39.92
CA THR A 247 -18.63 4.19 40.99
C THR A 247 -18.04 3.33 42.11
N THR A 248 -18.08 2.00 41.95
CA THR A 248 -17.63 1.01 42.95
C THR A 248 -16.86 -0.14 42.28
N GLY A 249 -16.02 -0.84 43.05
CA GLY A 249 -15.12 -1.89 42.54
C GLY A 249 -13.75 -1.35 42.14
N THR A 250 -13.07 -2.06 41.24
CA THR A 250 -11.78 -1.63 40.68
C THR A 250 -11.95 -0.33 39.87
N PRO A 251 -11.05 0.67 40.00
CA PRO A 251 -11.06 1.84 39.13
C PRO A 251 -11.01 1.45 37.64
N ILE A 252 -11.68 2.23 36.80
CA ILE A 252 -11.57 2.13 35.34
C ILE A 252 -10.28 2.86 34.92
N PRO A 253 -9.43 2.30 34.04
CA PRO A 253 -8.12 2.89 33.74
C PRO A 253 -8.15 4.05 32.75
N PHE A 254 -9.29 4.31 32.11
CA PHE A 254 -9.51 5.42 31.17
C PHE A 254 -10.60 6.38 31.66
N TYR A 255 -10.52 7.64 31.22
CA TYR A 255 -11.60 8.62 31.38
C TYR A 255 -12.76 8.31 30.42
N VAL A 256 -13.99 8.60 30.86
CA VAL A 256 -15.19 8.52 30.02
C VAL A 256 -15.71 9.95 29.85
N GLN A 257 -15.45 10.52 28.68
CA GLN A 257 -15.85 11.89 28.33
C GLN A 257 -17.35 11.93 28.00
N PRO A 258 -18.14 12.82 28.63
CA PRO A 258 -19.53 13.05 28.24
C PRO A 258 -19.64 13.53 26.79
N GLY A 259 -20.66 13.08 26.07
CA GLY A 259 -21.06 13.69 24.80
C GLY A 259 -21.92 14.95 25.01
N ASN A 260 -22.30 15.57 23.90
CA ASN A 260 -23.16 16.76 23.87
C ASN A 260 -24.27 16.62 22.79
N MET A 261 -24.82 15.40 22.66
CA MET A 261 -25.89 15.09 21.72
C MET A 261 -27.22 15.68 22.21
N LEU A 262 -28.03 16.19 21.29
CA LEU A 262 -29.34 16.76 21.54
C LEU A 262 -30.44 15.88 20.94
N THR A 263 -31.67 15.97 21.47
CA THR A 263 -32.83 15.29 20.88
C THR A 263 -33.19 15.82 19.48
N SER A 264 -32.68 17.00 19.11
CA SER A 264 -32.71 17.53 17.73
C SER A 264 -31.83 16.74 16.77
N ASP A 265 -30.70 16.17 17.21
CA ASP A 265 -29.82 15.37 16.35
C ASP A 265 -30.52 14.06 15.94
N LEU A 266 -31.15 13.37 16.91
CA LEU A 266 -31.95 12.17 16.62
C LEU A 266 -33.16 12.47 15.74
N SER A 267 -33.94 13.51 16.07
CA SER A 267 -35.19 13.80 15.35
C SER A 267 -34.97 14.37 13.95
N SER A 268 -33.80 14.96 13.67
CA SER A 268 -33.40 15.42 12.33
C SER A 268 -32.68 14.35 11.48
N TYR A 269 -32.26 13.23 12.07
CA TYR A 269 -31.55 12.16 11.35
C TYR A 269 -32.33 11.65 10.13
N THR A 270 -31.61 11.38 9.03
CA THR A 270 -32.19 10.85 7.78
C THR A 270 -31.29 9.79 7.16
N VAL A 271 -31.93 8.87 6.42
CA VAL A 271 -31.31 7.79 5.64
C VAL A 271 -31.39 8.17 4.15
N PRO A 272 -30.29 8.67 3.56
CA PRO A 272 -30.15 8.84 2.12
C PRO A 272 -30.48 7.59 1.30
N GLU A 273 -30.52 7.76 -0.01
CA GLU A 273 -30.60 6.70 -1.00
C GLU A 273 -29.79 7.12 -2.20
N TYR A 274 -28.94 6.22 -2.66
CA TYR A 274 -28.06 6.44 -3.79
C TYR A 274 -28.22 5.27 -4.78
N ALA A 275 -27.88 5.51 -6.04
CA ALA A 275 -27.47 4.41 -6.90
C ALA A 275 -26.18 3.79 -6.33
N ALA A 276 -25.97 2.49 -6.55
CA ALA A 276 -24.67 1.91 -6.29
C ALA A 276 -23.61 2.47 -7.27
N LEU A 277 -22.36 2.56 -6.82
CA LEU A 277 -21.23 2.70 -7.75
C LEU A 277 -21.15 1.44 -8.62
N HIS A 278 -20.68 1.58 -9.85
CA HIS A 278 -20.57 0.51 -10.84
C HIS A 278 -19.19 0.58 -11.49
N VAL A 279 -18.54 -0.58 -11.63
CA VAL A 279 -17.42 -0.79 -12.55
C VAL A 279 -17.68 -2.06 -13.37
N ASN A 280 -17.08 -2.14 -14.56
CA ASN A 280 -16.97 -3.41 -15.28
C ASN A 280 -15.61 -4.03 -15.00
N TYR A 281 -15.55 -5.34 -14.79
CA TYR A 281 -14.32 -6.10 -14.64
C TYR A 281 -14.43 -7.39 -15.45
N ARG A 282 -13.74 -7.45 -16.59
CA ARG A 282 -13.70 -8.57 -17.54
C ARG A 282 -15.07 -9.04 -18.04
N GLY A 283 -16.04 -8.13 -18.16
CA GLY A 283 -17.42 -8.44 -18.52
C GLY A 283 -18.30 -8.91 -17.34
N TYR A 284 -17.84 -8.75 -16.10
CA TYR A 284 -18.69 -8.74 -14.91
C TYR A 284 -19.02 -7.29 -14.53
N ASP A 285 -20.26 -7.03 -14.16
CA ASP A 285 -20.70 -5.73 -13.65
C ASP A 285 -20.71 -5.77 -12.12
N VAL A 286 -19.82 -5.01 -11.49
CA VAL A 286 -19.58 -5.02 -10.04
C VAL A 286 -20.13 -3.74 -9.43
N TYR A 287 -21.00 -3.89 -8.44
CA TYR A 287 -21.70 -2.80 -7.77
C TYR A 287 -21.36 -2.71 -6.29
N GLY A 288 -21.03 -1.51 -5.80
CA GLY A 288 -20.72 -1.26 -4.38
C GLY A 288 -21.27 0.07 -3.84
N PRO A 289 -21.15 0.34 -2.52
CA PRO A 289 -21.64 1.57 -1.93
C PRO A 289 -20.78 2.79 -2.31
N PRO A 290 -21.40 3.95 -2.62
CA PRO A 290 -20.69 5.21 -2.74
C PRO A 290 -20.22 5.74 -1.36
N PRO A 291 -19.38 6.78 -1.34
CA PRO A 291 -19.20 7.66 -0.18
C PRO A 291 -20.55 8.00 0.47
N SER A 292 -20.75 7.86 1.79
CA SER A 292 -19.76 7.81 2.88
C SER A 292 -19.03 6.47 3.12
N SER A 293 -19.24 5.44 2.27
CA SER A 293 -18.32 4.29 2.22
C SER A 293 -17.16 4.51 1.24
N SER A 294 -15.95 4.18 1.67
CA SER A 294 -14.81 3.95 0.79
C SER A 294 -14.89 2.63 0.02
N GLY A 295 -15.75 1.71 0.46
CA GLY A 295 -15.78 0.33 -0.01
C GLY A 295 -15.95 0.16 -1.51
N GLY A 296 -17.00 0.76 -2.09
CA GLY A 296 -17.27 0.66 -3.52
C GLY A 296 -16.18 1.32 -4.37
N THR A 297 -15.72 2.52 -3.98
CA THR A 297 -14.68 3.24 -4.73
C THR A 297 -13.35 2.49 -4.72
N THR A 298 -12.85 2.10 -3.55
CA THR A 298 -11.54 1.44 -3.44
C THR A 298 -11.56 0.02 -4.03
N ILE A 299 -12.66 -0.73 -3.95
CA ILE A 299 -12.77 -2.01 -4.68
C ILE A 299 -12.81 -1.77 -6.20
N GLY A 300 -13.57 -0.78 -6.68
CA GLY A 300 -13.66 -0.48 -8.11
C GLY A 300 -12.32 -0.04 -8.72
N GLU A 301 -11.63 0.88 -8.06
CA GLU A 301 -10.29 1.33 -8.43
C GLU A 301 -9.31 0.14 -8.54
N MET A 302 -9.25 -0.72 -7.52
CA MET A 302 -8.39 -1.91 -7.53
C MET A 302 -8.77 -2.91 -8.64
N LEU A 303 -10.06 -3.07 -8.96
CA LEU A 303 -10.49 -3.94 -10.06
C LEU A 303 -10.05 -3.38 -11.41
N ASN A 304 -10.25 -2.08 -11.66
CA ASN A 304 -9.83 -1.44 -12.92
C ASN A 304 -8.30 -1.48 -13.07
N VAL A 305 -7.54 -1.28 -11.98
CA VAL A 305 -6.08 -1.47 -11.95
C VAL A 305 -5.72 -2.93 -12.29
N LEU A 306 -6.39 -3.90 -11.68
CA LEU A 306 -6.12 -5.32 -11.90
C LEU A 306 -6.58 -5.86 -13.26
N GLU A 307 -7.51 -5.20 -13.95
CA GLU A 307 -7.97 -5.65 -15.28
C GLU A 307 -6.80 -5.69 -16.28
N GLY A 308 -5.89 -4.72 -16.21
CA GLY A 308 -4.71 -4.65 -17.08
C GLY A 308 -3.73 -5.83 -16.97
N TYR A 309 -3.80 -6.62 -15.89
CA TYR A 309 -3.01 -7.86 -15.75
C TYR A 309 -3.83 -9.09 -16.16
N PRO A 310 -3.23 -10.08 -16.85
CA PRO A 310 -3.95 -11.28 -17.30
C PRO A 310 -4.04 -12.33 -16.17
N MET A 311 -4.62 -11.95 -15.03
CA MET A 311 -4.56 -12.60 -13.71
C MET A 311 -4.76 -14.12 -13.74
N ALA A 312 -5.79 -14.61 -14.45
CA ALA A 312 -6.13 -16.03 -14.58
C ALA A 312 -5.04 -16.90 -15.27
N SER A 313 -4.07 -16.28 -15.93
CA SER A 313 -2.97 -16.95 -16.66
C SER A 313 -1.58 -16.69 -16.06
N LEU A 314 -1.48 -15.77 -15.10
CA LEU A 314 -0.21 -15.49 -14.43
C LEU A 314 0.16 -16.62 -13.45
N PRO A 315 1.46 -16.82 -13.20
CA PRO A 315 1.93 -17.48 -11.98
C PRO A 315 1.25 -16.87 -10.73
N ARG A 316 0.82 -17.72 -9.79
CA ARG A 316 -0.08 -17.31 -8.68
C ARG A 316 0.59 -16.34 -7.72
N GLU A 317 1.89 -16.44 -7.54
CA GLU A 317 2.73 -15.53 -6.76
C GLU A 317 2.87 -14.16 -7.44
N GLN A 318 2.93 -14.12 -8.78
CA GLN A 318 2.93 -12.86 -9.54
C GLN A 318 1.56 -12.17 -9.47
N ALA A 319 0.47 -12.94 -9.54
CA ALA A 319 -0.88 -12.39 -9.41
C ALA A 319 -1.17 -11.90 -7.98
N LEU A 320 -0.69 -12.62 -6.95
CA LEU A 320 -0.73 -12.14 -5.56
C LEU A 320 0.12 -10.89 -5.37
N HIS A 321 1.31 -10.81 -5.97
CA HIS A 321 2.14 -9.60 -5.97
C HIS A 321 1.39 -8.38 -6.54
N TYR A 322 0.79 -8.48 -7.73
CA TYR A 322 0.02 -7.36 -8.29
C TYR A 322 -1.23 -7.02 -7.47
N TYR A 323 -1.90 -7.99 -6.83
CA TYR A 323 -2.98 -7.73 -5.86
C TYR A 323 -2.49 -6.91 -4.65
N LEU A 324 -1.33 -7.24 -4.07
CA LEU A 324 -0.77 -6.52 -2.92
C LEU A 324 -0.30 -5.11 -3.29
N GLU A 325 0.39 -4.95 -4.43
CA GLU A 325 0.86 -3.65 -4.91
C GLU A 325 -0.30 -2.72 -5.30
N THR A 326 -1.35 -3.27 -5.92
CA THR A 326 -2.59 -2.53 -6.22
C THR A 326 -3.28 -2.10 -4.92
N SER A 327 -3.44 -3.01 -3.96
CA SER A 327 -4.07 -2.71 -2.67
C SER A 327 -3.31 -1.62 -1.90
N ARG A 328 -1.97 -1.59 -1.97
CA ARG A 328 -1.17 -0.56 -1.30
C ARG A 328 -1.47 0.85 -1.84
N ARG A 329 -1.63 1.00 -3.16
CA ARG A 329 -1.88 2.30 -3.83
C ARG A 329 -3.32 2.77 -3.59
N ALA A 330 -4.30 1.92 -3.84
CA ALA A 330 -5.71 2.24 -3.59
C ALA A 330 -6.02 2.61 -2.12
N PHE A 331 -5.29 2.04 -1.15
CA PHE A 331 -5.41 2.45 0.24
C PHE A 331 -4.75 3.80 0.56
N ALA A 332 -3.72 4.22 -0.18
CA ALA A 332 -3.18 5.58 -0.10
C ALA A 332 -4.22 6.59 -0.62
N ASP A 333 -4.77 6.33 -1.81
CA ASP A 333 -5.72 7.21 -2.50
C ASP A 333 -7.04 7.33 -1.73
N ARG A 334 -7.58 6.20 -1.24
CA ARG A 334 -8.69 6.16 -0.27
C ARG A 334 -8.49 7.11 0.90
N SER A 335 -7.29 7.12 1.48
CA SER A 335 -6.98 7.86 2.70
C SER A 335 -6.76 9.36 2.46
N ALA A 336 -6.39 9.74 1.24
CA ALA A 336 -6.28 11.14 0.83
C ALA A 336 -7.64 11.76 0.44
N TYR A 337 -8.50 11.00 -0.26
CA TYR A 337 -9.57 11.60 -1.07
C TYR A 337 -11.02 11.35 -0.63
N LEU A 338 -11.30 10.36 0.23
CA LEU A 338 -12.68 9.92 0.51
C LEU A 338 -13.23 10.41 1.87
N GLY A 339 -14.53 10.70 1.91
CA GLY A 339 -15.25 11.26 3.06
C GLY A 339 -16.77 11.26 2.89
N ASP A 340 -17.50 12.11 3.62
CA ASP A 340 -18.96 12.25 3.53
C ASP A 340 -19.39 13.33 2.52
N PRO A 341 -20.05 12.97 1.39
CA PRO A 341 -20.46 13.92 0.35
C PRO A 341 -21.61 14.86 0.78
N LEU A 342 -22.31 14.58 1.90
CA LEU A 342 -23.41 15.43 2.36
C LEU A 342 -22.96 16.59 3.25
N THR A 343 -21.74 16.52 3.78
CA THR A 343 -21.19 17.53 4.71
C THR A 343 -19.82 18.08 4.31
N TYR A 344 -19.12 17.43 3.38
CA TYR A 344 -17.91 17.99 2.78
C TYR A 344 -18.27 19.03 1.71
N ALA A 345 -17.57 20.17 1.69
CA ALA A 345 -17.92 21.31 0.84
C ALA A 345 -17.26 21.29 -0.56
N ASN A 346 -16.23 20.45 -0.74
CA ASN A 346 -15.53 20.27 -2.00
C ASN A 346 -16.00 18.95 -2.67
N PRO A 347 -15.79 18.77 -3.99
CA PRO A 347 -15.94 17.46 -4.62
C PRO A 347 -15.00 16.41 -4.00
N MET A 348 -15.22 15.15 -4.37
CA MET A 348 -14.27 14.04 -4.18
C MET A 348 -14.05 13.39 -5.56
N PRO A 349 -12.82 12.97 -5.91
CA PRO A 349 -12.43 12.61 -7.27
C PRO A 349 -12.86 11.18 -7.66
N VAL A 350 -14.13 10.83 -7.46
CA VAL A 350 -14.64 9.46 -7.58
C VAL A 350 -14.66 8.98 -9.03
N ASP A 351 -15.00 9.85 -9.98
CA ASP A 351 -14.99 9.49 -11.40
C ASP A 351 -13.54 9.33 -11.91
N GLY A 352 -12.61 10.10 -11.32
CA GLY A 352 -11.17 9.95 -11.57
C GLY A 352 -10.62 8.62 -11.07
N LEU A 353 -10.84 8.29 -9.79
CA LEU A 353 -10.43 7.04 -9.15
C LEU A 353 -11.00 5.80 -9.87
N LEU A 354 -12.23 5.89 -10.38
CA LEU A 354 -12.89 4.81 -11.12
C LEU A 354 -12.63 4.83 -12.65
N SER A 355 -11.70 5.65 -13.15
CA SER A 355 -11.39 5.72 -14.57
C SER A 355 -10.32 4.70 -15.00
N GLU A 356 -10.51 4.07 -16.17
CA GLU A 356 -9.53 3.16 -16.79
C GLU A 356 -8.15 3.78 -17.02
N ASN A 357 -8.11 5.11 -17.18
CA ASN A 357 -6.87 5.82 -17.44
C ASN A 357 -6.14 6.19 -16.14
N TYR A 358 -6.84 6.46 -15.04
CA TYR A 358 -6.21 6.52 -13.72
C TYR A 358 -5.74 5.14 -13.27
N ALA A 359 -6.52 4.09 -13.54
CA ALA A 359 -6.08 2.72 -13.33
C ALA A 359 -4.77 2.41 -14.10
N GLU A 360 -4.60 2.92 -15.31
CA GLU A 360 -3.32 2.88 -16.02
C GLU A 360 -2.24 3.71 -15.31
N HIS A 361 -2.54 4.93 -14.84
CA HIS A 361 -1.61 5.75 -14.05
C HIS A 361 -1.09 5.04 -12.78
N VAL A 362 -1.97 4.36 -12.04
CA VAL A 362 -1.61 3.57 -10.85
C VAL A 362 -0.78 2.34 -11.24
N ARG A 363 -1.14 1.62 -12.32
CA ARG A 363 -0.30 0.54 -12.89
C ARG A 363 1.12 0.99 -13.26
N GLN A 364 1.36 2.27 -13.53
CA GLN A 364 2.69 2.75 -13.89
C GLN A 364 3.68 2.71 -12.73
N HIS A 365 3.19 2.84 -11.50
CA HIS A 365 3.99 2.81 -10.27
C HIS A 365 4.15 1.40 -9.69
N ILE A 366 3.59 0.36 -10.33
CA ILE A 366 3.66 -1.03 -9.87
C ILE A 366 4.85 -1.74 -10.53
N GLN A 367 5.89 -1.97 -9.74
CA GLN A 367 7.10 -2.70 -10.14
C GLN A 367 6.90 -4.22 -10.08
N ASP A 368 7.84 -5.00 -10.63
CA ASP A 368 7.91 -6.47 -10.44
C ASP A 368 8.53 -6.89 -9.09
N ARG A 369 8.97 -5.91 -8.29
CA ARG A 369 9.46 -6.05 -6.92
C ARG A 369 8.46 -5.46 -5.92
N GLY A 370 8.36 -6.03 -4.74
CA GLY A 370 7.51 -5.50 -3.67
C GLY A 370 8.03 -4.17 -3.13
N THR A 371 7.17 -3.15 -3.00
CA THR A 371 7.54 -1.87 -2.39
C THR A 371 7.86 -2.08 -0.90
N GLN A 372 9.01 -1.59 -0.43
CA GLN A 372 9.56 -1.84 0.92
C GLN A 372 9.01 -0.88 1.99
N ARG A 373 8.03 -0.06 1.62
CA ARG A 373 7.51 1.08 2.39
C ARG A 373 6.02 1.32 2.12
N PHE A 374 5.43 2.23 2.89
CA PHE A 374 4.23 2.95 2.48
C PHE A 374 4.49 3.83 1.25
N VAL A 375 3.44 4.08 0.47
CA VAL A 375 3.43 4.97 -0.69
C VAL A 375 2.52 6.17 -0.47
N ALA A 376 2.86 7.31 -1.07
CA ALA A 376 1.95 8.44 -1.19
C ALA A 376 0.76 8.13 -2.13
N ALA A 377 -0.32 8.90 -1.99
CA ALA A 377 -1.42 8.91 -2.95
C ALA A 377 -0.98 9.48 -4.32
N SER A 378 -1.52 8.94 -5.40
CA SER A 378 -1.38 9.46 -6.78
C SER A 378 -2.48 10.48 -7.06
N ASP A 379 -2.36 11.33 -8.09
CA ASP A 379 -3.34 12.39 -8.35
C ASP A 379 -4.50 11.98 -9.30
N PRO A 380 -5.73 11.73 -8.82
CA PRO A 380 -6.88 11.41 -9.67
C PRO A 380 -7.57 12.65 -10.25
N TRP A 381 -7.29 13.87 -9.79
CA TRP A 381 -8.06 15.06 -10.19
C TRP A 381 -8.04 15.38 -11.69
N PRO A 382 -6.94 15.18 -12.44
CA PRO A 382 -6.94 15.33 -13.90
C PRO A 382 -7.89 14.36 -14.61
N PHE A 383 -8.06 13.17 -14.03
CA PHE A 383 -8.94 12.12 -14.54
C PHE A 383 -10.39 12.30 -14.07
N ASP A 384 -10.63 12.91 -12.90
CA ASP A 384 -11.98 13.26 -12.45
C ASP A 384 -12.58 14.38 -13.33
N ALA A 385 -11.77 15.39 -13.66
CA ALA A 385 -12.15 16.44 -14.60
C ALA A 385 -12.36 15.94 -16.04
N ASN A 386 -11.81 14.77 -16.40
CA ASN A 386 -11.99 14.11 -17.68
C ASN A 386 -11.62 12.60 -17.59
N PRO A 387 -12.60 11.69 -17.36
CA PRO A 387 -12.31 10.26 -17.23
C PRO A 387 -11.71 9.60 -18.48
N LEU A 388 -11.76 10.28 -19.63
CA LEU A 388 -11.16 9.86 -20.89
C LEU A 388 -9.73 10.42 -21.10
N LEU A 389 -9.16 11.17 -20.14
CA LEU A 389 -7.79 11.66 -20.18
C LEU A 389 -6.81 10.47 -20.14
N LYS A 390 -6.03 10.26 -21.20
CA LYS A 390 -4.97 9.23 -21.20
C LYS A 390 -3.84 9.59 -20.22
N ALA A 391 -3.42 8.61 -19.42
CA ALA A 391 -2.23 8.75 -18.60
C ALA A 391 -0.97 8.80 -19.47
N LYS A 392 -0.15 9.85 -19.33
CA LYS A 392 1.19 9.88 -19.94
C LYS A 392 2.05 8.71 -19.41
N PRO A 393 2.91 8.09 -20.23
CA PRO A 393 3.93 7.17 -19.77
C PRO A 393 4.92 7.84 -18.81
N LEU A 394 5.20 7.19 -17.67
CA LEU A 394 6.17 7.65 -16.68
C LEU A 394 7.58 7.10 -16.96
N PRO A 395 8.66 7.85 -16.66
CA PRO A 395 10.02 7.33 -16.69
C PRO A 395 10.19 6.17 -15.69
N ALA A 396 11.26 5.38 -15.84
CA ALA A 396 11.61 4.40 -14.81
C ALA A 396 12.05 5.09 -13.51
N ASP A 397 11.81 4.40 -12.39
CA ASP A 397 12.35 4.76 -11.07
C ASP A 397 13.89 4.72 -11.08
N GLY A 398 14.50 5.72 -10.44
CA GLY A 398 15.94 5.95 -10.44
C GLY A 398 16.25 7.45 -10.47
N ALA A 399 17.51 7.83 -10.73
CA ALA A 399 17.85 9.24 -10.90
C ALA A 399 17.61 9.69 -12.34
N GLY A 400 16.82 10.74 -12.54
CA GLY A 400 16.69 11.40 -13.85
C GLY A 400 18.00 12.06 -14.27
N ALA A 401 18.81 11.36 -15.06
CA ALA A 401 20.09 11.83 -15.56
C ALA A 401 19.93 12.84 -16.70
N VAL A 402 18.84 12.71 -17.48
CA VAL A 402 18.35 13.74 -18.41
C VAL A 402 16.83 13.77 -18.34
N THR A 403 16.25 14.94 -18.11
CA THR A 403 14.83 15.20 -18.39
C THR A 403 14.77 16.43 -19.29
N PHE A 404 14.20 16.28 -20.49
CA PHE A 404 14.03 17.38 -21.43
C PHE A 404 12.57 17.45 -21.90
N ASP A 405 11.85 18.37 -21.28
CA ASP A 405 10.53 18.83 -21.70
C ASP A 405 10.72 20.07 -22.59
N PHE A 406 10.00 20.11 -23.72
CA PHE A 406 10.06 21.20 -24.69
C PHE A 406 8.95 22.26 -24.48
N THR A 407 8.03 22.01 -23.55
CA THR A 407 6.91 22.90 -23.20
C THR A 407 7.39 24.30 -22.78
N GLY A 408 6.73 25.35 -23.27
CA GLY A 408 7.06 26.74 -22.97
C GLY A 408 8.32 27.30 -23.65
N LEU A 409 9.07 26.48 -24.39
CA LEU A 409 10.24 26.94 -25.16
C LEU A 409 9.81 27.57 -26.50
N SER A 410 10.52 28.62 -26.92
CA SER A 410 10.17 29.36 -28.14
C SER A 410 10.64 28.65 -29.42
N ASN A 411 9.81 28.68 -30.46
CA ASN A 411 10.17 28.21 -31.80
C ASN A 411 11.50 28.85 -32.28
N GLY A 412 12.44 28.04 -32.75
CA GLY A 412 13.80 28.43 -33.13
C GLY A 412 14.83 28.45 -32.00
N ALA A 413 14.49 28.03 -30.78
CA ALA A 413 15.46 27.85 -29.70
C ALA A 413 16.33 26.60 -29.95
N ALA A 414 17.65 26.69 -29.76
CA ALA A 414 18.53 25.53 -29.82
C ALA A 414 18.40 24.68 -28.54
N TRP A 415 18.52 23.35 -28.64
CA TRP A 415 18.47 22.46 -27.46
C TRP A 415 19.57 22.77 -26.44
N ASP A 416 20.70 23.31 -26.91
CA ASP A 416 21.85 23.71 -26.11
C ASP A 416 21.57 24.93 -25.19
N THR A 417 20.44 25.62 -25.36
CA THR A 417 20.10 26.85 -24.63
C THR A 417 19.98 26.63 -23.11
N GLY A 418 19.67 25.41 -22.67
CA GLY A 418 19.65 25.01 -21.26
C GLY A 418 20.96 24.36 -20.75
N GLY A 419 21.95 24.15 -21.62
CA GLY A 419 23.18 23.43 -21.28
C GLY A 419 23.03 21.92 -21.07
N GLN A 420 21.83 21.35 -21.24
CA GLN A 420 21.56 19.92 -21.11
C GLN A 420 21.99 19.10 -22.34
N PHE A 421 22.22 19.76 -23.47
CA PHE A 421 22.72 19.16 -24.71
C PHE A 421 23.89 19.95 -25.30
N VAL A 422 24.67 19.27 -26.14
CA VAL A 422 25.60 19.85 -27.11
C VAL A 422 25.22 19.33 -28.49
N SER A 423 24.76 20.23 -29.36
CA SER A 423 24.27 19.94 -30.71
C SER A 423 25.34 20.16 -31.78
N GLU A 424 25.28 19.36 -32.85
CA GLU A 424 26.11 19.53 -34.04
C GLU A 424 25.30 19.25 -35.31
N THR A 425 25.44 20.13 -36.31
CA THR A 425 24.86 19.97 -37.65
C THR A 425 25.95 19.86 -38.71
N ARG A 426 25.63 19.23 -39.86
CA ARG A 426 26.58 19.12 -40.98
C ARG A 426 26.85 20.47 -41.67
N THR A 427 25.81 21.26 -41.87
CA THR A 427 25.85 22.58 -42.52
C THR A 427 24.81 23.52 -41.90
N SER A 428 24.79 24.79 -42.32
CA SER A 428 23.73 25.76 -41.96
C SER A 428 22.40 25.55 -42.71
N SER A 429 22.18 24.38 -43.32
CA SER A 429 20.92 23.96 -43.97
C SER A 429 20.26 22.76 -43.25
N GLU A 430 20.82 22.36 -42.11
CA GLU A 430 20.30 21.36 -41.19
C GLU A 430 20.17 22.00 -39.79
N SER A 431 19.22 21.57 -38.97
CA SER A 431 18.94 22.17 -37.65
C SER A 431 18.58 21.15 -36.56
N ILE A 432 18.86 21.55 -35.31
CA ILE A 432 18.33 20.94 -34.08
C ILE A 432 17.76 22.10 -33.27
N GLU A 433 16.44 22.21 -33.25
CA GLU A 433 15.75 23.34 -32.63
C GLU A 433 14.46 22.90 -31.94
N VAL A 434 13.81 23.83 -31.24
CA VAL A 434 12.43 23.67 -30.76
C VAL A 434 11.50 24.28 -31.81
N LEU A 435 10.39 23.61 -32.08
CA LEU A 435 9.31 24.11 -32.91
C LEU A 435 7.99 23.58 -32.33
N ASP A 436 7.00 24.44 -32.10
CA ASP A 436 5.66 24.07 -31.61
C ASP A 436 5.71 23.17 -30.37
N GLU A 437 6.51 23.60 -29.38
CA GLU A 437 6.72 22.95 -28.08
C GLU A 437 7.22 21.49 -28.16
N SER A 438 7.90 21.11 -29.25
CA SER A 438 8.67 19.86 -29.34
C SER A 438 10.05 20.08 -29.95
N GLY A 439 10.97 19.16 -29.70
CA GLY A 439 12.24 19.08 -30.41
C GLY A 439 12.04 18.71 -31.89
N ASP A 440 12.84 19.33 -32.75
CA ASP A 440 12.82 19.21 -34.20
C ASP A 440 14.24 18.94 -34.71
N MET A 441 14.45 17.82 -35.40
CA MET A 441 15.74 17.44 -35.99
C MET A 441 15.62 17.38 -37.51
N GLN A 442 16.10 18.40 -38.23
CA GLN A 442 15.90 18.54 -39.69
C GLN A 442 17.18 18.30 -40.49
N ILE A 443 17.07 17.52 -41.57
CA ILE A 443 18.19 17.25 -42.50
C ILE A 443 17.84 17.51 -43.97
N THR A 444 18.85 17.85 -44.77
CA THR A 444 18.71 17.96 -46.24
C THR A 444 18.59 16.58 -46.91
N SER A 445 18.10 16.53 -48.14
CA SER A 445 18.05 15.30 -48.96
C SER A 445 19.43 14.79 -49.46
N THR A 446 20.52 15.36 -48.96
CA THR A 446 21.88 14.99 -49.36
C THR A 446 22.29 13.70 -48.68
N GLN A 447 22.80 12.70 -49.41
CA GLN A 447 23.31 11.50 -48.77
C GLN A 447 24.39 11.84 -47.72
N PHE A 448 24.24 11.29 -46.52
CA PHE A 448 25.03 11.58 -45.32
C PHE A 448 24.89 13.02 -44.77
N SER A 449 23.83 13.76 -45.12
CA SER A 449 23.35 14.86 -44.27
C SER A 449 23.02 14.30 -42.88
N TYR A 450 23.35 15.06 -41.84
CA TYR A 450 23.14 14.61 -40.47
C TYR A 450 22.98 15.79 -39.50
N VAL A 451 22.32 15.48 -38.39
CA VAL A 451 22.35 16.26 -37.15
C VAL A 451 22.50 15.31 -35.97
N ARG A 452 23.12 15.77 -34.88
CA ARG A 452 23.33 14.98 -33.67
C ARG A 452 23.39 15.84 -32.41
N ALA A 453 22.95 15.28 -31.28
CA ALA A 453 23.04 15.92 -29.96
C ALA A 453 23.59 14.94 -28.92
N ALA A 454 24.46 15.43 -28.05
CA ALA A 454 25.00 14.70 -26.91
C ALA A 454 24.46 15.28 -25.61
N ALA A 455 23.83 14.48 -24.75
CA ALA A 455 23.38 14.96 -23.45
C ALA A 455 24.55 15.28 -22.52
N GLN A 456 24.39 16.30 -21.68
CA GLN A 456 25.29 16.60 -20.58
C GLN A 456 24.79 15.87 -19.33
N MET A 457 25.26 14.63 -19.15
CA MET A 457 24.96 13.75 -18.01
C MET A 457 26.22 12.99 -17.59
N ASP A 458 26.24 12.51 -16.35
CA ASP A 458 27.27 11.57 -15.90
C ASP A 458 27.13 10.18 -16.56
N ALA A 459 28.22 9.43 -16.62
CA ALA A 459 28.31 8.17 -17.35
C ALA A 459 27.70 6.99 -16.57
N ALA A 460 26.39 6.79 -16.70
CA ALA A 460 25.66 5.74 -16.01
C ALA A 460 25.84 4.34 -16.65
N PRO A 461 25.95 3.26 -15.86
CA PRO A 461 26.02 1.89 -16.38
C PRO A 461 24.64 1.34 -16.73
N ASP A 462 23.62 1.48 -15.88
CA ASP A 462 22.30 0.92 -16.12
C ASP A 462 21.32 2.07 -16.40
N THR A 463 20.76 2.10 -17.60
CA THR A 463 20.01 3.24 -18.12
C THR A 463 18.73 2.83 -18.82
N GLU A 464 17.70 3.65 -18.69
CA GLU A 464 16.50 3.57 -19.52
C GLU A 464 16.21 4.91 -20.17
N LEU A 465 15.96 4.88 -21.47
CA LEU A 465 15.35 5.96 -22.24
C LEU A 465 13.84 5.72 -22.34
N LEU A 466 13.06 6.75 -22.02
CA LEU A 466 11.68 6.92 -22.47
C LEU A 466 11.63 8.18 -23.34
N VAL A 467 11.03 8.08 -24.53
CA VAL A 467 10.94 9.22 -25.46
C VAL A 467 9.74 9.10 -26.40
N ARG A 468 9.09 10.23 -26.69
CA ARG A 468 8.06 10.35 -27.73
C ARG A 468 8.69 10.87 -29.03
N PHE A 469 8.33 10.31 -30.18
CA PHE A 469 8.92 10.67 -31.48
C PHE A 469 7.92 10.53 -32.64
N LYS A 470 8.20 11.20 -33.78
CA LYS A 470 7.56 10.91 -35.09
C LYS A 470 8.40 11.42 -36.27
N PRO A 471 8.34 10.79 -37.45
CA PRO A 471 8.92 11.35 -38.67
C PRO A 471 8.00 12.40 -39.31
N ASP A 472 8.55 13.47 -39.90
CA ASP A 472 7.75 14.45 -40.66
C ASP A 472 7.28 13.89 -42.03
N SER A 473 7.95 12.85 -42.51
CA SER A 473 7.66 12.23 -43.81
C SER A 473 8.18 10.80 -43.88
N LEU A 474 7.37 9.87 -44.41
CA LEU A 474 7.78 8.48 -44.69
C LEU A 474 8.57 8.32 -46.01
N THR A 475 9.37 9.34 -46.37
CA THR A 475 10.17 9.44 -47.59
C THR A 475 11.64 9.78 -47.27
N GLY A 476 12.55 9.40 -48.15
CA GLY A 476 14.00 9.33 -47.84
C GLY A 476 14.34 8.11 -46.98
N ASP A 477 15.61 7.69 -46.96
CA ASP A 477 16.10 6.62 -46.09
C ASP A 477 16.81 7.22 -44.88
N ARG A 478 16.02 7.90 -44.06
CA ARG A 478 16.48 8.57 -42.84
C ARG A 478 16.47 7.58 -41.69
N ARG A 479 17.51 7.66 -40.86
CA ARG A 479 17.72 6.80 -39.69
C ARG A 479 17.87 7.67 -38.46
N LEU A 480 16.84 7.68 -37.60
CA LEU A 480 16.92 8.23 -36.25
C LEU A 480 17.54 7.17 -35.33
N ARG A 481 18.46 7.57 -34.46
CA ARG A 481 19.18 6.70 -33.54
C ARG A 481 19.21 7.28 -32.14
N PHE A 482 18.81 6.48 -31.17
CA PHE A 482 18.89 6.78 -29.75
C PHE A 482 19.91 5.84 -29.09
N TRP A 483 21.03 6.38 -28.59
CA TRP A 483 22.13 5.62 -27.99
C TRP A 483 22.16 5.70 -26.47
N LEU A 484 22.39 4.56 -25.82
CA LEU A 484 22.63 4.38 -24.38
C LEU A 484 23.97 3.65 -24.15
N ARG A 485 24.55 3.81 -22.95
CA ARG A 485 25.98 3.53 -22.66
C ARG A 485 26.92 4.13 -23.70
N ALA A 486 26.59 5.33 -24.18
CA ALA A 486 27.33 5.96 -25.27
C ALA A 486 28.53 6.74 -24.72
N ASP A 487 29.72 6.45 -25.22
CA ASP A 487 30.87 7.34 -25.05
C ASP A 487 30.89 8.43 -26.14
N GLY A 488 32.00 9.15 -26.30
CA GLY A 488 32.10 10.26 -27.25
C GLY A 488 31.87 9.86 -28.71
N TRP A 489 31.45 10.82 -29.55
CA TRP A 489 31.29 10.61 -30.98
C TRP A 489 32.59 10.13 -31.66
N ASN A 490 32.57 8.93 -32.24
CA ASN A 490 33.66 8.38 -33.06
C ASN A 490 33.50 8.74 -34.54
N ALA A 491 32.30 8.49 -35.05
CA ALA A 491 31.92 8.73 -36.43
C ALA A 491 30.70 9.66 -36.48
N THR A 492 30.26 10.00 -37.70
CA THR A 492 29.19 10.97 -37.97
C THR A 492 27.98 10.82 -37.05
N THR A 493 27.43 9.61 -36.92
CA THR A 493 26.21 9.34 -36.12
C THR A 493 26.33 8.04 -35.31
N SER A 494 27.50 7.82 -34.69
CA SER A 494 27.72 6.73 -33.73
C SER A 494 28.93 6.97 -32.79
N PRO A 495 28.86 6.56 -31.51
CA PRO A 495 29.95 6.64 -30.53
C PRO A 495 31.06 5.61 -30.78
N PHE A 496 32.16 5.62 -30.00
CA PHE A 496 33.16 4.53 -30.04
C PHE A 496 32.59 3.24 -29.47
N ASN A 497 31.83 3.34 -28.38
CA ASN A 497 31.08 2.27 -27.74
C ASN A 497 29.66 2.74 -27.40
N GLY A 498 28.68 1.85 -27.53
CA GLY A 498 27.29 2.12 -27.14
C GLY A 498 26.31 1.17 -27.82
N TYR A 499 25.11 1.07 -27.25
CA TYR A 499 23.96 0.38 -27.84
C TYR A 499 22.93 1.41 -28.30
N ALA A 500 22.17 1.13 -29.36
CA ALA A 500 21.10 2.00 -29.82
C ALA A 500 19.91 1.27 -30.42
N VAL A 501 18.77 1.97 -30.43
CA VAL A 501 17.63 1.67 -31.30
C VAL A 501 17.72 2.57 -32.53
N GLU A 502 17.70 1.97 -33.72
CA GLU A 502 17.62 2.65 -35.01
C GLU A 502 16.21 2.51 -35.61
N ILE A 503 15.57 3.66 -35.85
CA ILE A 503 14.24 3.81 -36.44
C ILE A 503 14.38 4.39 -37.85
N SER A 504 13.51 3.97 -38.78
CA SER A 504 13.62 4.34 -40.20
C SER A 504 12.39 5.07 -40.71
N SER A 505 12.58 6.08 -41.56
CA SER A 505 11.50 6.69 -42.35
C SER A 505 11.08 5.82 -43.55
N SER A 506 11.95 4.95 -44.06
CA SER A 506 11.77 4.22 -45.33
C SER A 506 11.20 2.80 -45.19
N SER A 507 11.39 2.17 -44.04
CA SER A 507 11.05 0.76 -43.80
C SER A 507 10.47 0.53 -42.41
N ASP A 508 9.49 -0.36 -42.29
CA ASP A 508 8.84 -0.76 -41.02
C ASP A 508 9.77 -1.59 -40.11
N THR A 509 11.09 -1.50 -40.29
CA THR A 509 12.11 -2.28 -39.58
C THR A 509 12.83 -1.41 -38.56
N VAL A 510 12.60 -1.71 -37.28
CA VAL A 510 13.38 -1.17 -36.15
C VAL A 510 14.54 -2.12 -35.87
N ARG A 511 15.70 -1.57 -35.50
CA ARG A 511 16.94 -2.35 -35.34
C ARG A 511 17.60 -2.03 -34.01
N ILE A 512 18.04 -3.05 -33.28
CA ILE A 512 18.97 -2.87 -32.16
C ILE A 512 20.38 -2.92 -32.74
N ILE A 513 21.18 -1.89 -32.50
CA ILE A 513 22.51 -1.69 -33.07
C ILE A 513 23.55 -1.42 -31.98
N ARG A 514 24.83 -1.56 -32.34
CA ARG A 514 25.98 -1.37 -31.43
C ARG A 514 27.19 -0.78 -32.17
N THR A 515 27.96 0.06 -31.50
CA THR A 515 29.41 0.25 -31.79
C THR A 515 30.26 -0.24 -30.63
N ARG A 516 31.51 -0.61 -30.94
CA ARG A 516 32.50 -1.06 -29.95
C ARG A 516 33.91 -0.72 -30.43
N ASN A 517 34.75 -0.16 -29.57
CA ASN A 517 36.14 0.22 -29.87
C ASN A 517 36.30 1.04 -31.18
N GLY A 518 35.32 1.89 -31.51
CA GLY A 518 35.34 2.70 -32.73
C GLY A 518 35.03 1.95 -34.04
N ASN A 519 34.62 0.69 -33.98
CA ASN A 519 34.22 -0.08 -35.16
C ASN A 519 32.88 0.42 -35.74
N ALA A 520 32.61 0.03 -36.99
CA ALA A 520 31.37 0.36 -37.69
C ALA A 520 30.12 -0.19 -36.97
N VAL A 521 28.99 0.50 -37.17
CA VAL A 521 27.68 0.15 -36.61
C VAL A 521 27.28 -1.28 -37.01
N PHE A 522 27.11 -2.15 -36.02
CA PHE A 522 26.68 -3.54 -36.18
C PHE A 522 25.24 -3.70 -35.69
N ALA A 523 24.39 -4.42 -36.44
CA ALA A 523 23.03 -4.73 -35.98
C ALA A 523 23.02 -6.03 -35.17
N LEU A 524 22.55 -5.92 -33.93
CA LEU A 524 22.38 -7.03 -32.99
C LEU A 524 21.07 -7.78 -33.26
N ALA A 525 19.98 -7.04 -33.44
CA ALA A 525 18.64 -7.58 -33.71
C ALA A 525 17.85 -6.66 -34.66
N SER A 526 16.74 -7.15 -35.19
CA SER A 526 15.80 -6.36 -35.99
C SER A 526 14.40 -6.95 -35.88
N PHE A 527 13.39 -6.08 -35.78
CA PHE A 527 11.98 -6.45 -35.66
C PHE A 527 11.10 -5.44 -36.42
N THR A 528 9.81 -5.76 -36.57
CA THR A 528 8.87 -4.93 -37.33
C THR A 528 8.05 -4.05 -36.39
N HIS A 529 7.94 -2.75 -36.69
CA HIS A 529 6.98 -1.81 -36.10
C HIS A 529 6.40 -0.93 -37.21
N ALA A 530 5.11 -0.63 -37.18
CA ALA A 530 4.48 0.19 -38.21
C ALA A 530 5.00 1.64 -38.12
N ARG A 531 5.43 2.21 -39.26
CA ARG A 531 5.76 3.64 -39.32
C ARG A 531 4.48 4.46 -39.36
N SER A 532 4.30 5.38 -38.41
CA SER A 532 3.27 6.42 -38.48
C SER A 532 3.84 7.79 -38.85
N LEU A 533 2.97 8.74 -39.19
CA LEU A 533 3.24 10.18 -39.13
C LEU A 533 2.70 10.83 -37.84
N ASP A 534 1.89 10.08 -37.09
CA ASP A 534 1.45 10.43 -35.75
C ASP A 534 2.56 10.15 -34.72
N TRP A 535 2.39 10.65 -33.50
CA TRP A 535 3.34 10.39 -32.41
C TRP A 535 3.39 8.91 -32.04
N GLN A 536 4.58 8.43 -31.69
CA GLN A 536 4.88 7.08 -31.22
C GLN A 536 5.80 7.17 -30.00
N TRP A 537 5.73 6.18 -29.10
CA TRP A 537 6.61 6.09 -27.94
C TRP A 537 7.68 5.02 -28.14
N LEU A 538 8.86 5.27 -27.57
CA LEU A 538 9.94 4.31 -27.42
C LEU A 538 10.36 4.26 -25.94
N ARG A 539 10.38 3.05 -25.37
CA ARG A 539 11.12 2.74 -24.14
C ARG A 539 12.27 1.79 -24.49
N PHE A 540 13.51 2.16 -24.15
CA PHE A 540 14.72 1.36 -24.39
C PHE A 540 15.55 1.29 -23.12
N ARG A 541 15.65 0.08 -22.54
CA ARG A 541 16.43 -0.21 -21.34
C ARG A 541 17.72 -0.95 -21.69
N VAL A 542 18.82 -0.55 -21.06
CA VAL A 542 20.09 -1.29 -20.98
C VAL A 542 20.41 -1.50 -19.51
N GLU A 543 20.27 -2.73 -19.01
CA GLU A 543 20.48 -3.07 -17.60
C GLU A 543 21.35 -4.34 -17.49
N GLY A 544 22.50 -4.27 -16.82
CA GLY A 544 23.48 -5.35 -16.77
C GLY A 544 23.98 -5.70 -18.18
N ASP A 545 23.68 -6.92 -18.64
CA ASP A 545 23.93 -7.34 -20.03
C ASP A 545 22.65 -7.38 -20.89
N GLN A 546 21.49 -7.01 -20.34
CA GLN A 546 20.18 -7.11 -21.00
C GLN A 546 19.76 -5.82 -21.69
N LEU A 547 19.35 -5.94 -22.96
CA LEU A 547 18.77 -4.88 -23.78
C LEU A 547 17.28 -5.18 -23.97
N SER A 548 16.41 -4.23 -23.63
CA SER A 548 14.95 -4.39 -23.70
C SER A 548 14.31 -3.20 -24.40
N VAL A 549 13.44 -3.45 -25.39
CA VAL A 549 12.86 -2.41 -26.27
C VAL A 549 11.35 -2.58 -26.36
N ARG A 550 10.62 -1.46 -26.24
CA ARG A 550 9.16 -1.36 -26.38
C ARG A 550 8.81 -0.17 -27.27
N LEU A 551 7.92 -0.39 -28.25
CA LEU A 551 7.29 0.67 -29.04
C LEU A 551 5.77 0.50 -29.06
N TRP A 552 5.05 1.62 -29.06
CA TRP A 552 3.60 1.72 -29.18
C TRP A 552 3.22 3.10 -29.75
N ASP A 553 1.99 3.26 -30.22
CA ASP A 553 1.52 4.52 -30.80
C ASP A 553 0.96 5.45 -29.71
N ASP A 554 1.05 6.77 -29.91
CA ASP A 554 0.64 7.75 -28.90
C ASP A 554 -0.89 7.84 -28.79
N GLY A 555 -1.41 7.75 -27.56
CA GLY A 555 -2.83 7.60 -27.25
C GLY A 555 -3.26 6.17 -26.89
N ASP A 556 -2.46 5.15 -27.25
CA ASP A 556 -2.61 3.79 -26.71
C ASP A 556 -1.98 3.66 -25.31
N ASN A 557 -2.48 2.72 -24.51
CA ASN A 557 -1.86 2.38 -23.21
C ASN A 557 -0.51 1.68 -23.45
N GLU A 558 0.46 1.88 -22.55
CA GLU A 558 1.76 1.22 -22.66
C GLU A 558 1.62 -0.32 -22.49
N PRO A 559 2.19 -1.16 -23.38
CA PRO A 559 2.12 -2.61 -23.26
C PRO A 559 3.06 -3.16 -22.16
N ARG A 560 2.73 -2.90 -20.88
CA ARG A 560 3.61 -3.09 -19.71
C ARG A 560 4.21 -4.48 -19.50
N HIS A 561 3.48 -5.54 -19.84
CA HIS A 561 3.88 -6.92 -19.55
C HIS A 561 4.53 -7.64 -20.74
N THR A 562 4.73 -6.92 -21.85
CA THR A 562 5.49 -7.40 -23.01
C THR A 562 6.53 -6.38 -23.42
N TRP A 563 7.75 -6.85 -23.68
CA TRP A 563 8.72 -6.07 -24.44
C TRP A 563 8.54 -6.42 -25.92
N THR A 564 8.57 -5.42 -26.81
CA THR A 564 8.55 -5.66 -28.27
C THR A 564 9.80 -6.46 -28.69
N HIS A 565 10.91 -6.29 -27.98
CA HIS A 565 12.09 -7.15 -28.10
C HIS A 565 12.93 -7.18 -26.80
N THR A 566 13.52 -8.33 -26.48
CA THR A 566 14.58 -8.46 -25.45
C THR A 566 15.74 -9.29 -26.00
N MET A 567 16.96 -8.94 -25.59
CA MET A 567 18.16 -9.73 -25.86
C MET A 567 19.27 -9.46 -24.83
N GLN A 568 20.39 -10.17 -24.94
CA GLN A 568 21.59 -9.92 -24.15
C GLN A 568 22.80 -9.64 -25.06
N ASP A 569 23.65 -8.69 -24.69
CA ASP A 569 24.98 -8.47 -25.29
C ASP A 569 25.95 -7.96 -24.21
N THR A 570 27.09 -8.64 -24.06
CA THR A 570 28.05 -8.41 -22.97
C THR A 570 29.24 -7.53 -23.37
N THR A 571 29.15 -6.84 -24.51
CA THR A 571 30.36 -6.30 -25.17
C THR A 571 30.59 -4.80 -25.00
N VAL A 572 29.57 -4.04 -24.57
CA VAL A 572 29.70 -2.66 -24.05
C VAL A 572 29.45 -2.68 -22.54
N THR A 573 30.56 -2.74 -21.80
CA THR A 573 30.60 -2.95 -20.33
C THR A 573 30.89 -1.68 -19.52
N ALA A 574 31.23 -0.58 -20.19
CA ALA A 574 31.41 0.72 -19.53
C ALA A 574 30.07 1.46 -19.45
N GLY A 575 29.90 2.26 -18.40
CA GLY A 575 28.85 3.29 -18.36
C GLY A 575 29.11 4.39 -19.39
N GLY A 576 28.06 5.13 -19.74
CA GLY A 576 28.14 6.19 -20.74
C GLY A 576 26.90 7.10 -20.68
N GLY A 577 26.93 8.16 -21.48
CA GLY A 577 25.81 9.09 -21.60
C GLY A 577 24.75 8.61 -22.60
N PHE A 578 23.80 9.51 -22.87
CA PHE A 578 22.83 9.41 -23.94
C PHE A 578 23.23 10.29 -25.13
N LEU A 579 23.10 9.75 -26.35
CA LEU A 579 23.26 10.50 -27.60
C LEU A 579 22.07 10.25 -28.53
N THR A 580 21.65 11.29 -29.26
CA THR A 580 20.69 11.16 -30.37
C THR A 580 21.28 11.65 -31.68
N ALA A 581 20.94 11.00 -32.80
CA ALA A 581 21.36 11.44 -34.13
C ALA A 581 20.39 11.02 -35.24
N LEU A 582 20.31 11.86 -36.27
CA LEU A 582 19.54 11.63 -37.50
C LEU A 582 20.47 11.71 -38.72
N ILE A 583 20.32 10.78 -39.67
CA ILE A 583 21.13 10.73 -40.91
C ILE A 583 20.31 10.24 -42.11
N GLU A 584 20.50 10.85 -43.29
CA GLU A 584 20.01 10.33 -44.58
C GLU A 584 21.03 9.36 -45.18
N LEU A 585 20.64 8.12 -45.44
CA LEU A 585 21.48 7.10 -46.09
C LEU A 585 21.14 6.91 -47.57
N GLY A 586 20.00 7.41 -48.04
CA GLY A 586 19.51 7.25 -49.40
C GLY A 586 20.11 8.25 -50.39
N THR A 587 19.85 7.98 -51.68
CA THR A 587 20.17 8.86 -52.81
C THR A 587 18.92 9.28 -53.59
N THR A 588 17.74 8.93 -53.08
CA THR A 588 16.44 9.04 -53.74
C THR A 588 15.49 10.05 -53.10
N ALA A 589 15.90 10.67 -51.97
CA ALA A 589 15.13 11.73 -51.34
C ALA A 589 15.07 12.97 -52.25
N THR A 590 13.86 13.48 -52.50
CA THR A 590 13.63 14.67 -53.35
C THR A 590 13.47 15.96 -52.55
N SER A 591 13.39 15.87 -51.22
CA SER A 591 13.30 16.98 -50.28
C SER A 591 13.95 16.62 -48.95
N GLY A 592 14.34 17.64 -48.17
CA GLY A 592 14.68 17.47 -46.77
C GLY A 592 13.48 17.06 -45.91
N GLY A 593 13.69 17.03 -44.60
CA GLY A 593 12.71 16.68 -43.59
C GLY A 593 13.36 15.89 -42.45
N GLY A 594 12.62 15.68 -41.36
CA GLY A 594 13.22 15.34 -40.09
C GLY A 594 12.48 14.30 -39.27
N PHE A 595 12.77 14.34 -37.97
CA PHE A 595 12.01 13.72 -36.92
C PHE A 595 11.73 14.74 -35.81
N ARG A 596 10.53 14.64 -35.28
CA ARG A 596 10.07 15.30 -34.05
C ARG A 596 10.37 14.41 -32.86
N ILE A 597 10.79 15.02 -31.77
CA ILE A 597 11.15 14.34 -30.52
C ILE A 597 10.59 15.15 -29.35
N ASP A 598 10.07 14.49 -28.34
CA ASP A 598 9.36 15.10 -27.21
C ASP A 598 9.35 14.16 -25.98
N ASP A 599 8.91 14.67 -24.82
CA ASP A 599 8.77 13.91 -23.56
C ASP A 599 10.00 13.00 -23.28
N MET A 600 11.21 13.57 -23.29
CA MET A 600 12.46 12.79 -23.24
C MET A 600 12.99 12.64 -21.82
N PHE A 601 13.11 11.38 -21.37
CA PHE A 601 13.66 11.00 -20.07
C PHE A 601 14.76 9.96 -20.23
N VAL A 602 15.89 10.16 -19.55
CA VAL A 602 16.96 9.18 -19.38
C VAL A 602 17.17 8.97 -17.89
N THR A 603 16.78 7.80 -17.38
CA THR A 603 16.95 7.41 -15.98
C THR A 603 18.25 6.61 -15.82
N ASP A 604 19.10 6.96 -14.85
CA ASP A 604 20.07 6.04 -14.23
C ASP A 604 19.32 5.15 -13.23
N LEU A 605 19.26 3.87 -13.53
CA LEU A 605 18.49 2.86 -12.80
C LEU A 605 19.16 2.45 -11.48
N LYS A 606 20.44 2.82 -11.25
CA LYS A 606 21.20 2.44 -10.05
C LYS A 606 22.10 3.60 -9.58
N PRO A 607 21.52 4.75 -9.18
CA PRO A 607 22.28 5.95 -8.85
C PRO A 607 23.21 5.75 -7.65
N VAL A 608 24.52 5.79 -7.92
CA VAL A 608 25.57 5.68 -6.89
C VAL A 608 26.06 7.08 -6.52
N ALA A 609 25.58 7.60 -5.39
CA ALA A 609 25.89 8.94 -4.89
C ALA A 609 27.38 9.14 -4.51
N PHE A 610 28.14 8.06 -4.31
CA PHE A 610 29.60 8.07 -4.20
C PHE A 610 30.20 6.69 -4.46
N ALA A 611 31.28 6.58 -5.22
CA ALA A 611 31.98 5.30 -5.43
C ALA A 611 33.52 5.45 -5.43
N SER A 612 34.24 4.44 -4.93
CA SER A 612 35.70 4.35 -5.07
C SER A 612 36.21 2.92 -5.09
N ASN A 613 36.94 2.58 -6.15
CA ASN A 613 37.66 1.31 -6.31
C ASN A 613 39.19 1.55 -6.26
N PHE A 614 39.60 2.62 -5.54
CA PHE A 614 40.98 2.99 -5.17
C PHE A 614 42.05 2.78 -6.26
N THR A 615 41.70 3.03 -7.52
CA THR A 615 42.52 2.64 -8.68
C THR A 615 43.61 3.68 -8.97
N ALA A 616 44.66 3.67 -8.15
CA ALA A 616 45.83 4.55 -8.29
C ALA A 616 47.15 3.77 -8.15
N ALA A 617 48.28 4.43 -8.40
CA ALA A 617 49.60 3.84 -8.19
C ALA A 617 49.89 3.62 -6.70
N ASN A 618 50.60 2.55 -6.35
CA ASN A 618 50.98 2.25 -4.96
C ASN A 618 51.70 3.44 -4.30
N GLY A 619 51.24 3.86 -3.13
CA GLY A 619 51.71 5.02 -2.39
C GLY A 619 51.09 6.37 -2.79
N ALA A 620 50.12 6.40 -3.71
CA ALA A 620 49.32 7.60 -3.99
C ALA A 620 48.34 7.88 -2.83
N THR A 621 48.28 9.11 -2.32
CA THR A 621 47.34 9.48 -1.24
C THR A 621 45.90 9.52 -1.76
N TRP A 622 44.90 9.26 -0.91
CA TRP A 622 43.51 9.32 -1.38
C TRP A 622 43.10 10.76 -1.80
N ASP A 623 43.68 11.81 -1.21
CA ASP A 623 43.50 13.19 -1.69
C ASP A 623 43.88 13.35 -3.16
N SER A 624 44.91 12.63 -3.63
CA SER A 624 45.37 12.70 -5.03
C SER A 624 44.41 12.04 -6.03
N THR A 625 43.40 11.29 -5.55
CA THR A 625 42.28 10.80 -6.37
C THR A 625 41.19 11.86 -6.60
N GLY A 626 41.17 12.93 -5.78
CA GLY A 626 40.08 13.91 -5.74
C GLY A 626 38.78 13.40 -5.08
N GLN A 627 38.65 12.11 -4.78
CA GLN A 627 37.43 11.50 -4.23
C GLN A 627 37.28 11.69 -2.71
N PHE A 628 38.37 11.98 -2.01
CA PHE A 628 38.40 12.15 -0.55
C PHE A 628 39.12 13.43 -0.14
N THR A 629 38.84 13.88 1.08
CA THR A 629 39.68 14.83 1.83
C THR A 629 40.19 14.10 3.08
N THR A 630 41.51 13.97 3.24
CA THR A 630 42.12 13.15 4.30
C THR A 630 42.85 13.93 5.37
N GLN A 631 43.04 13.29 6.53
CA GLN A 631 43.91 13.77 7.60
C GLN A 631 44.43 12.58 8.41
N PHE A 632 45.70 12.61 8.82
CA PHE A 632 46.29 11.58 9.68
C PHE A 632 47.34 12.18 10.62
N GLY A 633 47.65 11.49 11.70
CA GLY A 633 48.61 11.95 12.70
C GLY A 633 48.51 11.24 14.05
N THR A 634 49.08 11.85 15.08
CA THR A 634 49.10 11.33 16.46
C THR A 634 48.61 12.39 17.45
N GLY A 635 47.46 12.13 18.07
CA GLY A 635 46.74 13.10 18.90
C GLY A 635 46.32 14.39 18.14
N ASN A 636 45.75 15.35 18.87
CA ASN A 636 45.20 16.58 18.27
C ASN A 636 46.26 17.59 17.76
N SER A 637 47.56 17.27 17.84
CA SER A 637 48.65 18.25 17.63
C SER A 637 49.79 17.84 16.71
N ASN A 638 49.92 16.56 16.32
CA ASN A 638 51.00 16.09 15.44
C ASN A 638 50.44 15.52 14.12
N PRO A 639 50.03 16.37 13.15
CA PRO A 639 49.63 15.89 11.82
C PRO A 639 50.82 15.27 11.08
N GLY A 640 50.57 14.24 10.27
CA GLY A 640 51.58 13.60 9.42
C GLY A 640 52.54 12.62 10.15
N VAL A 641 52.31 12.33 11.43
CA VAL A 641 53.19 11.46 12.25
C VAL A 641 52.39 10.29 12.83
N GLY A 642 52.82 9.06 12.56
CA GLY A 642 52.29 7.83 13.17
C GLY A 642 51.19 7.10 12.39
N ALA A 643 50.86 7.53 11.17
CA ALA A 643 49.86 6.91 10.30
C ALA A 643 50.10 7.24 8.82
N SER A 644 49.42 6.57 7.89
CA SER A 644 49.31 6.98 6.48
C SER A 644 47.95 6.63 5.87
N ILE A 645 47.62 7.31 4.77
CA ILE A 645 46.40 7.10 3.97
C ILE A 645 46.81 7.12 2.50
N ASP A 646 46.92 5.93 1.91
CA ASP A 646 47.46 5.74 0.58
C ASP A 646 46.81 4.56 -0.15
N VAL A 647 47.11 4.36 -1.42
CA VAL A 647 46.65 3.20 -2.20
C VAL A 647 47.73 2.13 -2.20
N GLN A 648 47.37 0.87 -1.96
CA GLN A 648 48.27 -0.28 -2.08
C GLN A 648 47.56 -1.44 -2.79
N ALA A 649 48.14 -1.92 -3.89
CA ALA A 649 47.62 -3.04 -4.68
C ALA A 649 46.15 -2.84 -5.13
N ASN A 650 45.81 -1.61 -5.54
CA ASN A 650 44.48 -1.12 -5.92
C ASN A 650 43.44 -1.05 -4.77
N ALA A 651 43.83 -1.28 -3.51
CA ALA A 651 42.96 -1.04 -2.35
C ALA A 651 43.34 0.27 -1.64
N GLY A 652 42.37 0.89 -0.98
CA GLY A 652 42.59 2.01 -0.07
C GLY A 652 43.18 1.53 1.25
N HIS A 653 44.45 1.85 1.48
CA HIS A 653 45.25 1.47 2.64
C HIS A 653 45.19 2.52 3.75
N LEU A 654 44.89 2.09 4.96
CA LEU A 654 44.86 2.88 6.20
C LEU A 654 45.89 2.28 7.17
N TYR A 655 47.09 2.86 7.25
CA TYR A 655 48.14 2.39 8.16
C TYR A 655 48.18 3.19 9.47
N LEU A 656 48.37 2.49 10.58
CA LEU A 656 48.57 3.05 11.92
C LEU A 656 49.83 2.47 12.54
N ASP A 657 50.73 3.32 13.03
CA ASP A 657 51.86 2.87 13.84
C ASP A 657 51.43 2.62 15.29
N LYS A 658 52.33 2.06 16.10
CA LYS A 658 52.10 1.67 17.49
C LYS A 658 51.90 2.83 18.49
N THR A 659 51.83 4.07 18.03
CA THR A 659 51.71 5.25 18.89
C THR A 659 50.27 5.40 19.35
N GLN A 660 50.07 5.49 20.66
CA GLN A 660 48.76 5.77 21.24
C GLN A 660 48.12 7.01 20.57
N PHE A 661 46.86 6.89 20.17
CA PHE A 661 46.12 7.94 19.47
C PHE A 661 46.68 8.29 18.08
N ALA A 662 47.37 7.36 17.42
CA ALA A 662 47.54 7.39 15.97
C ALA A 662 46.18 7.25 15.29
N TYR A 663 45.91 8.10 14.29
CA TYR A 663 44.65 8.12 13.55
C TYR A 663 44.87 8.39 12.07
N ALA A 664 43.98 7.84 11.26
CA ALA A 664 43.88 8.05 9.82
C ALA A 664 42.40 8.22 9.48
N ARG A 665 42.00 9.37 8.90
CA ARG A 665 40.59 9.67 8.61
C ARG A 665 40.39 10.33 7.25
N ALA A 666 39.28 10.01 6.60
CA ALA A 666 38.91 10.51 5.28
C ALA A 666 37.42 10.89 5.22
N THR A 667 37.12 12.04 4.64
CA THR A 667 35.75 12.47 4.29
C THR A 667 35.55 12.25 2.80
N ALA A 668 34.45 11.59 2.41
CA ALA A 668 34.09 11.45 1.00
C ALA A 668 33.67 12.79 0.39
N ASN A 669 34.14 13.10 -0.81
CA ASN A 669 33.83 14.34 -1.53
C ASN A 669 32.48 14.22 -2.29
N MET A 670 31.43 13.84 -1.55
CA MET A 670 30.07 13.58 -2.04
C MET A 670 29.05 14.63 -1.58
N ALA A 671 27.78 14.51 -2.01
CA ALA A 671 26.66 15.26 -1.43
C ALA A 671 26.35 14.82 0.01
N SER A 672 25.60 15.62 0.78
CA SER A 672 25.08 15.22 2.09
C SER A 672 23.70 14.59 1.95
N LEU A 673 23.53 13.35 2.39
CA LEU A 673 22.32 12.54 2.23
C LEU A 673 21.58 12.39 3.56
N THR A 674 20.25 12.27 3.53
CA THR A 674 19.48 11.95 4.75
C THR A 674 19.43 10.44 4.94
N ASN A 675 18.97 9.72 3.92
CA ASN A 675 18.90 8.27 3.91
C ASN A 675 19.94 7.71 2.94
N SER A 676 20.78 6.79 3.41
CA SER A 676 21.93 6.31 2.64
C SER A 676 22.32 4.89 3.02
N GLU A 677 22.89 4.17 2.06
CA GLU A 677 23.46 2.84 2.27
C GLU A 677 24.89 2.79 1.75
N LEU A 678 25.82 2.43 2.64
CA LEU A 678 27.19 2.07 2.31
C LEU A 678 27.25 0.57 1.98
N LEU A 679 27.88 0.24 0.86
CA LEU A 679 28.45 -1.07 0.57
C LEU A 679 29.98 -0.91 0.43
N VAL A 680 30.77 -1.76 1.09
CA VAL A 680 32.23 -1.69 1.00
C VAL A 680 32.87 -3.06 1.25
N ARG A 681 33.89 -3.40 0.46
CA ARG A 681 34.77 -4.55 0.73
C ARG A 681 35.90 -4.09 1.65
N PHE A 682 36.19 -4.83 2.73
CA PHE A 682 37.22 -4.46 3.70
C PHE A 682 38.00 -5.68 4.21
N ARG A 683 39.18 -5.46 4.76
CA ARG A 683 39.90 -6.44 5.60
C ARG A 683 40.78 -5.77 6.65
N MET A 684 41.14 -6.54 7.67
CA MET A 684 42.15 -6.19 8.67
C MET A 684 43.43 -6.94 8.31
N ASN A 685 44.60 -6.29 8.27
CA ASN A 685 45.86 -6.96 7.95
C ASN A 685 46.52 -7.62 9.19
N ASP A 686 46.02 -7.32 10.38
CA ASP A 686 46.44 -7.85 11.68
C ASP A 686 45.23 -7.99 12.64
N LEU A 687 45.41 -8.75 13.72
CA LEU A 687 44.38 -9.09 14.71
C LEU A 687 44.91 -9.04 16.16
N THR A 688 45.96 -8.24 16.40
CA THR A 688 46.79 -8.32 17.61
C THR A 688 46.57 -7.22 18.63
N ASP A 689 46.15 -6.03 18.20
CA ASP A 689 46.15 -4.80 18.99
C ASP A 689 44.79 -4.08 18.86
N ASP A 690 44.51 -3.06 19.70
CA ASP A 690 43.17 -2.44 19.84
C ASP A 690 42.88 -1.34 18.81
N ARG A 691 43.03 -1.70 17.53
CA ARG A 691 42.74 -0.83 16.38
C ARG A 691 41.27 -0.92 16.01
N SER A 692 40.68 0.23 15.72
CA SER A 692 39.28 0.38 15.34
C SER A 692 39.15 0.95 13.93
N LEU A 693 38.54 0.20 13.01
CA LEU A 693 38.06 0.73 11.72
C LEU A 693 36.61 1.18 11.88
N ARG A 694 36.31 2.40 11.43
CA ARG A 694 35.00 3.03 11.54
C ARG A 694 34.49 3.55 10.20
N PHE A 695 33.23 3.26 9.93
CA PHE A 695 32.45 3.85 8.84
C PHE A 695 31.30 4.65 9.43
N TRP A 696 31.09 5.87 8.96
CA TRP A 696 30.07 6.79 9.44
C TRP A 696 29.16 7.23 8.29
N LEU A 697 27.85 7.17 8.50
CA LEU A 697 26.82 7.70 7.61
C LEU A 697 26.02 8.80 8.33
N ARG A 698 25.36 9.66 7.53
CA ARG A 698 24.69 10.88 8.02
C ARG A 698 25.63 11.73 8.89
N ALA A 699 26.91 11.80 8.52
CA ALA A 699 27.97 12.42 9.33
C ALA A 699 28.35 13.83 8.84
N ASP A 700 28.68 14.72 9.77
CA ASP A 700 29.10 16.10 9.48
C ASP A 700 30.64 16.25 9.45
N SER A 701 31.22 17.20 10.17
CA SER A 701 32.66 17.42 10.24
C SER A 701 33.30 16.69 11.44
N TRP A 702 34.59 16.36 11.33
CA TRP A 702 35.33 15.65 12.38
C TRP A 702 35.47 16.48 13.67
N ASN A 703 34.97 15.95 14.81
CA ASN A 703 35.06 16.60 16.12
C ASN A 703 36.36 16.26 16.89
N SER A 704 36.91 15.07 16.63
CA SER A 704 38.03 14.47 17.34
C SER A 704 38.65 13.38 16.45
N LEU A 705 39.71 12.73 16.93
CA LEU A 705 40.60 11.84 16.16
C LEU A 705 39.86 10.88 15.20
N GLY A 706 38.78 10.24 15.67
CA GLY A 706 38.02 9.24 14.89
C GLY A 706 36.50 9.35 14.98
N SER A 707 35.95 10.56 15.16
CA SER A 707 34.48 10.79 15.26
C SER A 707 34.03 12.15 14.66
N PRO A 708 32.81 12.25 14.08
CA PRO A 708 32.17 13.50 13.65
C PRO A 708 31.43 14.22 14.79
N HIS A 709 30.98 15.46 14.60
CA HIS A 709 30.16 16.20 15.59
C HIS A 709 28.75 15.60 15.72
N ASN A 710 28.20 15.07 14.62
CA ASN A 710 26.99 14.26 14.56
C ASN A 710 27.19 13.13 13.53
N GLY A 711 26.60 11.96 13.77
CA GLY A 711 26.62 10.86 12.80
C GLY A 711 26.30 9.49 13.40
N TYR A 712 25.91 8.55 12.54
CA TYR A 712 25.72 7.14 12.88
C TYR A 712 26.91 6.33 12.36
N GLY A 713 27.40 5.37 13.14
CA GLY A 713 28.62 4.65 12.80
C GLY A 713 28.61 3.16 13.12
N ILE A 714 29.45 2.45 12.36
CA ILE A 714 29.85 1.05 12.57
C ILE A 714 31.34 1.02 12.91
N GLU A 715 31.74 0.16 13.84
CA GLU A 715 33.11 -0.04 14.33
C GLU A 715 33.42 -1.53 14.32
N ILE A 716 34.60 -1.84 13.80
CA ILE A 716 35.18 -3.18 13.74
C ILE A 716 36.54 -3.08 14.44
N GLN A 717 36.73 -3.89 15.48
CA GLN A 717 37.97 -3.93 16.26
C GLN A 717 38.82 -5.15 15.88
N SER A 718 40.13 -4.97 15.73
CA SER A 718 41.06 -6.06 15.41
C SER A 718 41.29 -7.04 16.56
N ASP A 719 41.10 -6.61 17.81
CA ASP A 719 41.29 -7.41 19.03
C ASP A 719 40.03 -8.15 19.52
N LEU A 720 38.83 -7.77 19.06
CA LEU A 720 37.54 -8.28 19.56
C LEU A 720 36.70 -8.95 18.47
N ASP A 721 36.01 -10.04 18.81
CA ASP A 721 35.06 -10.74 17.94
C ASP A 721 33.67 -10.08 17.96
N GLU A 722 33.63 -8.76 17.80
CA GLU A 722 32.40 -7.96 17.80
C GLU A 722 32.42 -6.78 16.82
N VAL A 723 31.22 -6.36 16.41
CA VAL A 723 30.95 -5.17 15.60
C VAL A 723 29.98 -4.29 16.38
N ARG A 724 30.29 -3.00 16.51
CA ARG A 724 29.45 -2.04 17.25
C ARG A 724 28.70 -1.11 16.32
N MET A 725 27.44 -0.86 16.65
CA MET A 725 26.60 0.21 16.12
C MET A 725 26.55 1.34 17.16
N PHE A 726 26.84 2.57 16.78
CA PHE A 726 26.85 3.73 17.69
C PHE A 726 26.40 5.01 16.99
N ARG A 727 26.23 6.04 17.81
CA ARG A 727 25.99 7.42 17.37
C ARG A 727 26.95 8.39 18.02
N VAL A 728 27.12 9.54 17.38
CA VAL A 728 27.53 10.79 18.02
C VAL A 728 26.45 11.83 17.75
N ARG A 729 26.14 12.65 18.77
CA ARG A 729 25.27 13.83 18.66
C ARG A 729 25.90 15.00 19.41
N GLN A 730 25.83 16.21 18.85
CA GLN A 730 26.26 17.46 19.48
C GLN A 730 27.69 17.44 20.07
N SER A 731 28.62 16.72 19.42
CA SER A 731 30.02 16.53 19.88
C SER A 731 30.21 15.72 21.18
N ASN A 732 29.19 14.98 21.62
CA ASN A 732 29.34 14.03 22.74
C ASN A 732 30.26 12.86 22.35
N GLY A 733 30.69 12.07 23.33
CA GLY A 733 31.39 10.81 23.07
C GLY A 733 30.55 9.83 22.25
N ALA A 734 31.21 8.95 21.49
CA ALA A 734 30.54 7.89 20.73
C ALA A 734 29.79 6.95 21.68
N PHE A 735 28.49 6.80 21.48
CA PHE A 735 27.62 6.02 22.35
C PHE A 735 27.18 4.74 21.65
N ALA A 736 27.60 3.59 22.16
CA ALA A 736 27.20 2.27 21.67
C ALA A 736 25.69 2.06 21.83
N LEU A 737 25.01 1.85 20.70
CA LEU A 737 23.58 1.55 20.61
C LEU A 737 23.34 0.03 20.63
N ARG A 738 24.22 -0.73 19.96
CA ARG A 738 24.16 -2.20 19.92
C ARG A 738 25.53 -2.80 19.62
N THR A 739 25.86 -3.91 20.26
CA THR A 739 27.04 -4.73 19.95
C THR A 739 26.56 -6.05 19.35
N LEU A 740 27.27 -6.55 18.34
CA LEU A 740 26.92 -7.73 17.54
C LEU A 740 28.12 -8.68 17.52
N THR A 741 27.92 -9.97 17.75
CA THR A 741 29.01 -10.96 17.62
C THR A 741 29.45 -11.09 16.16
N HIS A 742 30.75 -11.01 15.90
CA HIS A 742 31.31 -11.13 14.55
C HIS A 742 32.72 -11.71 14.59
N THR A 743 32.95 -12.86 13.96
CA THR A 743 34.27 -13.51 13.96
C THR A 743 35.28 -12.71 13.14
N ARG A 744 36.34 -12.22 13.80
CA ARG A 744 37.38 -11.41 13.15
C ARG A 744 38.30 -12.25 12.27
N THR A 745 38.76 -11.68 11.16
CA THR A 745 39.57 -12.35 10.16
C THR A 745 40.46 -11.37 9.40
N THR A 746 41.52 -11.87 8.76
CA THR A 746 42.35 -11.11 7.81
C THR A 746 42.00 -11.38 6.34
N ALA A 747 40.98 -12.22 6.09
CA ALA A 747 40.39 -12.38 4.77
C ALA A 747 39.58 -11.13 4.36
N TRP A 748 39.32 -10.98 3.06
CA TRP A 748 38.36 -9.97 2.59
C TRP A 748 36.93 -10.32 3.05
N GLN A 749 36.21 -9.27 3.41
CA GLN A 749 34.82 -9.29 3.86
C GLN A 749 34.07 -8.15 3.18
N TRP A 750 32.74 -8.25 3.16
CA TRP A 750 31.86 -7.17 2.74
C TRP A 750 31.09 -6.64 3.94
N LEU A 751 30.91 -5.33 4.00
CA LEU A 751 30.04 -4.62 4.94
C LEU A 751 28.96 -3.90 4.13
N ARG A 752 27.69 -4.16 4.43
CA ARG A 752 26.58 -3.28 4.07
C ARG A 752 26.05 -2.61 5.33
N PHE A 753 26.06 -1.27 5.36
CA PHE A 753 25.60 -0.44 6.47
C PHE A 753 24.59 0.58 5.94
N ARG A 754 23.36 0.53 6.47
CA ARG A 754 22.26 1.40 6.07
C ARG A 754 21.87 2.34 7.22
N VAL A 755 21.57 3.59 6.87
CA VAL A 755 20.89 4.58 7.72
C VAL A 755 19.66 5.08 6.97
N GLU A 756 18.46 4.77 7.48
CA GLU A 756 17.20 4.91 6.75
C GLU A 756 16.07 5.38 7.69
N GLY A 757 15.61 6.63 7.53
CA GLY A 757 14.71 7.28 8.49
C GLY A 757 15.39 7.41 9.85
N ALA A 758 14.87 6.68 10.85
CA ALA A 758 15.50 6.47 12.15
C ALA A 758 16.28 5.14 12.24
N THR A 759 16.15 4.24 11.27
CA THR A 759 16.66 2.87 11.39
C THR A 759 18.11 2.76 10.93
N MET A 760 18.97 2.17 11.76
CA MET A 760 20.28 1.67 11.37
C MET A 760 20.19 0.17 11.10
N LYS A 761 20.72 -0.30 9.98
CA LYS A 761 20.85 -1.74 9.66
C LYS A 761 22.30 -2.07 9.26
N VAL A 762 22.81 -3.24 9.65
CA VAL A 762 24.15 -3.69 9.27
C VAL A 762 24.19 -5.19 8.98
N ARG A 763 24.92 -5.61 7.94
CA ARG A 763 25.28 -7.01 7.68
C ARG A 763 26.69 -7.12 7.14
N ILE A 764 27.38 -8.21 7.52
CA ILE A 764 28.77 -8.49 7.14
C ILE A 764 28.88 -9.96 6.71
N TRP A 765 29.59 -10.23 5.62
CA TRP A 765 29.83 -11.58 5.12
C TRP A 765 31.24 -11.73 4.53
N ALA A 766 31.68 -12.97 4.31
CA ALA A 766 32.98 -13.24 3.71
C ALA A 766 32.97 -12.96 2.20
N ASP A 767 34.07 -12.45 1.68
CA ASP A 767 34.21 -12.24 0.23
C ASP A 767 34.14 -13.57 -0.55
N GLY A 768 33.63 -13.51 -1.78
CA GLY A 768 33.29 -14.68 -2.59
C GLY A 768 32.09 -15.51 -2.09
N SER A 769 31.42 -15.10 -1.00
CA SER A 769 30.16 -15.71 -0.53
C SER A 769 28.95 -14.86 -0.96
N PRO A 770 27.76 -15.45 -1.16
CA PRO A 770 26.53 -14.68 -1.42
C PRO A 770 26.17 -13.79 -0.23
N GLU A 771 25.57 -12.63 -0.52
CA GLU A 771 25.16 -11.67 0.49
C GLU A 771 23.98 -12.21 1.35
N PRO A 772 24.05 -12.19 2.70
CA PRO A 772 22.97 -12.65 3.55
C PRO A 772 21.70 -11.81 3.41
N LEU A 773 20.55 -12.45 3.21
CA LEU A 773 19.26 -11.77 3.16
C LEU A 773 18.91 -11.09 4.49
N SER A 774 19.26 -11.71 5.63
CA SER A 774 19.04 -11.18 6.97
C SER A 774 20.09 -10.15 7.40
N TRP A 775 19.66 -9.17 8.19
CA TRP A 775 20.54 -8.18 8.82
C TRP A 775 21.21 -8.77 10.07
N LEU A 776 22.51 -8.55 10.24
CA LEU A 776 23.28 -8.95 11.43
C LEU A 776 22.86 -8.14 12.66
N GLY A 777 22.48 -6.88 12.44
CA GLY A 777 21.87 -6.02 13.47
C GLY A 777 21.01 -4.93 12.86
N GLU A 778 19.89 -4.66 13.54
CA GLU A 778 18.95 -3.58 13.20
C GLU A 778 18.49 -2.89 14.50
N LEU A 779 18.30 -1.57 14.46
CA LEU A 779 17.75 -0.77 15.56
C LEU A 779 17.16 0.55 15.03
N SER A 780 16.15 1.10 15.71
CA SER A 780 15.63 2.44 15.45
C SER A 780 16.18 3.47 16.44
N ASN A 781 16.64 4.61 15.92
CA ASN A 781 17.09 5.75 16.70
C ASN A 781 16.97 7.08 15.92
N ALA A 782 16.40 8.11 16.56
CA ALA A 782 16.10 9.41 15.93
C ALA A 782 17.02 10.57 16.38
N ASP A 783 18.18 10.28 16.97
CA ASP A 783 19.08 11.27 17.55
C ASP A 783 19.91 12.09 16.54
N VAL A 784 20.12 11.60 15.32
CA VAL A 784 20.83 12.31 14.24
C VAL A 784 19.91 12.41 13.03
N THR A 785 19.42 13.62 12.74
CA THR A 785 18.39 13.89 11.73
C THR A 785 18.85 14.74 10.55
N ALA A 786 19.91 15.55 10.72
CA ALA A 786 20.45 16.39 9.65
C ALA A 786 21.18 15.54 8.58
N PRO A 787 21.10 15.89 7.28
CA PRO A 787 21.84 15.19 6.23
C PRO A 787 23.35 15.23 6.41
N GLY A 788 24.07 14.19 5.97
CA GLY A 788 25.52 14.11 6.10
C GLY A 788 26.18 13.17 5.10
N LYS A 789 27.51 13.08 5.14
CA LYS A 789 28.34 12.34 4.18
C LYS A 789 28.83 11.01 4.75
N LEU A 790 29.47 10.21 3.90
CA LEU A 790 30.36 9.13 4.32
C LEU A 790 31.65 9.69 4.90
N LEU A 791 31.94 9.33 6.16
CA LEU A 791 33.21 9.56 6.84
C LEU A 791 33.84 8.20 7.20
N ILE A 792 35.14 8.02 6.97
CA ILE A 792 35.90 6.80 7.24
C ILE A 792 37.03 7.14 8.20
N GLY A 793 37.29 6.30 9.21
CA GLY A 793 38.38 6.53 10.16
C GLY A 793 38.95 5.25 10.76
N ALA A 794 40.27 5.22 10.92
CA ALA A 794 41.02 4.21 11.65
C ALA A 794 41.72 4.85 12.87
N LEU A 795 41.72 4.16 14.02
CA LEU A 795 42.26 4.66 15.30
C LEU A 795 42.99 3.56 16.08
N GLU A 796 44.17 3.87 16.62
CA GLU A 796 44.95 3.08 17.58
C GLU A 796 44.71 3.65 18.99
N SER A 797 44.13 2.87 19.90
CA SER A 797 43.51 3.41 21.12
C SER A 797 44.37 3.32 22.38
N THR A 798 45.06 2.20 22.65
CA THR A 798 45.96 2.09 23.82
C THR A 798 47.42 2.39 23.52
N GLY A 799 48.01 1.79 22.48
CA GLY A 799 49.46 1.79 22.22
C GLY A 799 50.29 1.10 23.32
N GLY A 800 51.42 0.46 22.97
CA GLY A 800 52.15 -0.34 23.96
C GLY A 800 53.57 -0.79 23.64
N THR A 801 54.30 -1.17 24.69
CA THR A 801 55.64 -1.76 24.60
C THR A 801 55.56 -3.24 24.21
N GLY A 802 55.54 -3.49 22.90
CA GLY A 802 55.41 -4.84 22.31
C GLY A 802 54.59 -4.81 21.02
N VAL A 803 53.75 -3.80 20.86
CA VAL A 803 52.91 -3.53 19.70
C VAL A 803 53.75 -3.29 18.44
N THR A 804 53.37 -3.95 17.34
CA THR A 804 53.76 -3.60 15.97
C THR A 804 52.62 -2.80 15.31
N GLY A 805 52.94 -1.83 14.46
CA GLY A 805 51.93 -1.09 13.70
C GLY A 805 51.17 -2.00 12.73
N GLY A 806 49.95 -1.59 12.39
CA GLY A 806 48.95 -2.38 11.69
C GLY A 806 48.20 -1.61 10.62
N SER A 807 47.27 -2.26 9.91
CA SER A 807 46.53 -1.61 8.83
C SER A 807 45.20 -2.25 8.45
N PHE A 808 44.35 -1.43 7.82
CA PHE A 808 43.12 -1.84 7.17
C PHE A 808 43.22 -1.57 5.67
N ASP A 809 42.64 -2.46 4.85
CA ASP A 809 42.45 -2.22 3.42
C ASP A 809 40.95 -2.17 3.12
N ILE A 810 40.53 -1.24 2.25
CA ILE A 810 39.16 -1.13 1.73
C ILE A 810 39.15 -1.07 0.20
N ASP A 811 38.10 -1.58 -0.43
CA ASP A 811 37.93 -1.64 -1.88
C ASP A 811 36.43 -1.74 -2.24
N ASP A 812 36.08 -1.64 -3.53
CA ASP A 812 34.71 -1.71 -4.07
C ASP A 812 33.68 -0.93 -3.23
N LEU A 813 34.01 0.32 -2.90
CA LEU A 813 33.20 1.16 -2.03
C LEU A 813 32.12 1.88 -2.84
N ALA A 814 30.86 1.78 -2.41
CA ALA A 814 29.72 2.49 -2.97
C ALA A 814 28.81 3.07 -1.86
N VAL A 815 28.24 4.24 -2.09
CA VAL A 815 27.16 4.82 -1.28
C VAL A 815 25.96 5.11 -2.19
N TYR A 816 24.81 4.57 -1.83
CA TYR A 816 23.54 4.79 -2.50
C TYR A 816 22.74 5.87 -1.77
N ASP A 817 22.06 6.73 -2.53
CA ASP A 817 21.04 7.64 -2.00
C ASP A 817 19.70 6.90 -1.96
N LEU A 818 19.05 6.92 -0.79
CA LEU A 818 17.77 6.27 -0.56
C LEU A 818 16.60 7.26 -0.49
N ASP A 819 16.88 8.58 -0.46
CA ASP A 819 15.85 9.63 -0.47
C ASP A 819 15.19 9.77 -1.85
N VAL A 820 15.88 9.38 -2.94
CA VAL A 820 15.36 9.34 -4.31
C VAL A 820 14.48 8.10 -4.58
N MET A 821 14.45 7.12 -3.66
CA MET A 821 14.01 5.76 -3.98
C MET A 821 12.60 5.38 -3.49
N GLU A 822 12.10 5.91 -2.37
CA GLU A 822 10.73 5.61 -1.86
C GLU A 822 10.22 6.70 -0.90
N SER A 823 9.10 7.36 -1.24
CA SER A 823 8.47 8.41 -0.45
C SER A 823 7.10 8.02 0.14
N GLY A 824 6.87 8.37 1.41
CA GLY A 824 5.51 8.51 1.97
C GLY A 824 4.89 7.30 2.67
N GLY A 825 5.43 7.00 3.90
CA GLY A 825 5.10 5.54 6.30
C GLY A 825 4.13 5.74 7.53
N GLY A 826 3.01 4.99 7.58
CA GLY A 826 2.57 4.33 8.82
C GLY A 826 1.18 4.69 9.39
N GLY A 827 0.53 3.68 9.98
CA GLY A 827 -0.67 3.78 10.82
C GLY A 827 -1.36 2.42 10.99
N GLY A 828 -1.18 1.75 12.13
CA GLY A 828 -1.75 0.42 12.41
C GLY A 828 -3.27 0.42 12.69
N ASP A 829 -3.87 -0.77 12.78
CA ASP A 829 -5.32 -0.99 12.89
C ASP A 829 -5.70 -1.60 14.24
N ASP A 830 -6.81 -1.12 14.82
CA ASP A 830 -7.28 -1.43 16.18
C ASP A 830 -8.50 -2.39 16.21
N GLY A 831 -9.07 -2.62 17.40
CA GLY A 831 -10.09 -3.63 17.71
C GLY A 831 -11.49 -3.39 17.11
N SER A 832 -11.56 -3.16 15.81
CA SER A 832 -12.78 -2.85 15.08
C SER A 832 -13.61 -4.09 14.70
N SER A 833 -14.94 -3.93 14.71
CA SER A 833 -15.87 -4.99 14.32
C SER A 833 -17.14 -4.45 13.69
N THR A 834 -17.84 -5.34 13.02
CA THR A 834 -18.94 -5.11 12.08
C THR A 834 -19.71 -6.43 12.02
N ILE A 835 -20.95 -6.42 11.53
CA ILE A 835 -21.64 -7.62 11.07
C ILE A 835 -22.03 -7.48 9.59
N HIS A 836 -21.93 -8.57 8.83
CA HIS A 836 -22.43 -8.65 7.46
C HIS A 836 -23.43 -9.80 7.29
N LEU A 837 -24.49 -9.58 6.52
CA LEU A 837 -25.43 -10.61 6.08
C LEU A 837 -25.80 -10.42 4.60
N THR A 838 -26.08 -11.51 3.91
CA THR A 838 -26.66 -11.49 2.56
C THR A 838 -27.92 -12.35 2.52
N THR A 839 -28.98 -11.84 1.88
CA THR A 839 -30.24 -12.55 1.62
C THR A 839 -30.67 -12.41 0.16
N ALA A 840 -31.44 -13.38 -0.33
CA ALA A 840 -32.11 -13.34 -1.62
C ALA A 840 -33.47 -14.04 -1.53
N ASP A 841 -34.41 -13.72 -2.41
CA ASP A 841 -35.73 -14.37 -2.50
C ASP A 841 -35.94 -15.15 -3.82
N GLY A 842 -37.12 -15.74 -3.97
CA GLY A 842 -37.49 -16.53 -5.15
C GLY A 842 -37.92 -15.72 -6.37
N ASP A 843 -38.20 -14.42 -6.20
CA ASP A 843 -38.59 -13.50 -7.28
C ASP A 843 -37.35 -12.80 -7.88
N GLY A 844 -36.23 -12.80 -7.15
CA GLY A 844 -34.90 -12.42 -7.62
C GLY A 844 -34.32 -11.19 -6.94
N ASN A 845 -34.98 -10.63 -5.91
CA ASN A 845 -34.42 -9.50 -5.17
C ASN A 845 -33.28 -10.00 -4.27
N ILE A 846 -32.30 -9.12 -4.04
CA ILE A 846 -31.08 -9.46 -3.32
C ILE A 846 -30.75 -8.32 -2.36
N VAL A 847 -30.34 -8.63 -1.14
CA VAL A 847 -29.86 -7.65 -0.17
C VAL A 847 -28.50 -8.08 0.37
N ALA A 848 -27.50 -7.23 0.19
CA ALA A 848 -26.20 -7.32 0.84
C ALA A 848 -26.13 -6.20 1.89
N TYR A 849 -26.06 -6.57 3.17
CA TYR A 849 -26.26 -5.64 4.27
C TYR A 849 -25.11 -5.72 5.29
N THR A 850 -24.41 -4.60 5.47
CA THR A 850 -23.27 -4.48 6.39
C THR A 850 -23.51 -3.32 7.36
N HIS A 851 -23.47 -3.58 8.67
CA HIS A 851 -23.66 -2.56 9.72
C HIS A 851 -22.83 -2.85 10.97
N THR A 852 -22.65 -1.85 11.84
CA THR A 852 -21.55 -1.86 12.83
C THR A 852 -21.85 -1.02 14.08
N LEU A 853 -21.18 -1.33 15.20
CA LEU A 853 -20.98 -0.42 16.35
C LEU A 853 -19.59 0.28 16.33
N ASN A 854 -18.83 0.05 15.26
CA ASN A 854 -17.42 0.37 15.00
C ASN A 854 -16.37 -0.44 15.78
N SER A 855 -16.30 -0.37 17.12
CA SER A 855 -15.49 -1.31 17.93
C SER A 855 -16.33 -2.49 18.42
N ILE A 856 -15.68 -3.58 18.86
CA ILE A 856 -16.36 -4.65 19.62
C ILE A 856 -16.92 -4.06 20.92
N GLY A 857 -18.24 -4.10 21.06
CA GLY A 857 -18.98 -3.50 22.17
C GLY A 857 -19.21 -2.00 22.02
N GLY A 858 -18.97 -1.41 20.84
CA GLY A 858 -19.15 0.03 20.58
C GLY A 858 -18.41 0.91 21.60
N ASN A 859 -19.11 1.89 22.17
CA ASN A 859 -18.55 2.70 23.27
C ASN A 859 -18.60 2.03 24.66
N GLY A 860 -19.10 0.80 24.73
CA GLY A 860 -19.27 -0.01 25.93
C GLY A 860 -20.58 0.22 26.70
N ALA A 861 -21.36 1.26 26.40
CA ALA A 861 -22.54 1.63 27.18
C ALA A 861 -23.85 1.06 26.58
N VAL A 862 -24.58 0.29 27.38
CA VAL A 862 -25.99 -0.06 27.13
C VAL A 862 -26.90 1.10 27.55
N VAL A 863 -27.89 1.44 26.72
CA VAL A 863 -28.95 2.40 27.07
C VAL A 863 -29.87 1.80 28.14
N PRO A 864 -29.93 2.36 29.37
CA PRO A 864 -30.70 1.75 30.46
C PRO A 864 -32.20 1.72 30.17
N GLY A 865 -32.85 0.56 30.37
CA GLY A 865 -34.28 0.38 30.10
C GLY A 865 -34.62 0.03 28.64
N TYR A 866 -33.61 -0.10 27.76
CA TYR A 866 -33.81 -0.42 26.33
C TYR A 866 -32.79 -1.42 25.75
N GLY A 867 -31.81 -1.88 26.53
CA GLY A 867 -31.07 -3.13 26.27
C GLY A 867 -30.00 -3.13 25.17
N PHE A 868 -29.95 -2.12 24.30
CA PHE A 868 -28.97 -2.02 23.21
C PHE A 868 -27.72 -1.22 23.57
N ILE A 869 -26.58 -1.59 22.97
CA ILE A 869 -25.29 -0.92 23.08
C ILE A 869 -25.19 0.25 22.07
N LEU A 870 -24.57 1.36 22.46
CA LEU A 870 -24.27 2.49 21.56
C LEU A 870 -22.95 2.33 20.80
N ASN A 871 -22.93 2.78 19.55
CA ASN A 871 -21.74 2.82 18.70
C ASN A 871 -20.66 3.79 19.22
N ASN A 872 -19.43 3.65 18.72
CA ASN A 872 -18.37 4.64 18.84
C ASN A 872 -17.86 5.12 17.46
N GLU A 873 -18.76 5.29 16.48
CA GLU A 873 -18.41 5.54 15.08
C GLU A 873 -17.59 6.82 14.83
N LEU A 874 -17.58 7.78 15.75
CA LEU A 874 -16.89 9.07 15.59
C LEU A 874 -15.39 9.04 15.98
N ASN A 875 -14.86 7.91 16.46
CA ASN A 875 -13.53 7.76 17.09
C ASN A 875 -12.34 7.80 16.08
N THR A 876 -11.45 6.80 16.10
CA THR A 876 -10.35 6.58 15.13
C THR A 876 -10.77 6.62 13.65
N ARG A 877 -12.07 6.51 13.35
CA ARG A 877 -12.64 6.78 12.01
C ARG A 877 -12.63 8.24 11.58
N VAL A 878 -12.34 9.19 12.48
CA VAL A 878 -12.22 10.62 12.19
C VAL A 878 -10.87 11.11 12.75
N PRO A 879 -9.85 11.39 11.93
CA PRO A 879 -8.57 11.85 12.44
C PRO A 879 -8.71 13.26 13.02
N SER A 880 -8.57 13.43 14.35
CA SER A 880 -8.61 14.75 14.99
C SER A 880 -7.54 15.70 14.45
N LYS A 881 -6.36 15.14 14.15
CA LYS A 881 -5.21 15.83 13.55
C LYS A 881 -5.21 15.73 12.02
N SER A 882 -6.37 15.53 11.38
CA SER A 882 -6.50 15.66 9.92
C SER A 882 -6.05 17.04 9.47
N PRO A 883 -5.43 17.18 8.28
CA PRO A 883 -5.19 18.48 7.68
C PRO A 883 -6.49 19.30 7.54
N VAL A 884 -6.40 20.61 7.77
CA VAL A 884 -7.57 21.51 7.66
C VAL A 884 -8.19 21.38 6.28
N GLY A 885 -9.46 20.96 6.23
CA GLY A 885 -10.19 20.68 4.99
C GLY A 885 -10.06 19.26 4.44
N HIS A 886 -9.54 18.29 5.20
CA HIS A 886 -9.56 16.86 4.79
C HIS A 886 -11.01 16.34 4.61
N PRO A 887 -11.32 15.52 3.58
CA PRO A 887 -12.67 15.02 3.32
C PRO A 887 -13.33 14.28 4.49
N ASN A 888 -12.53 13.66 5.36
CA ASN A 888 -12.95 12.93 6.56
C ASN A 888 -12.54 13.62 7.87
N GLY A 889 -12.21 14.92 7.84
CA GLY A 889 -11.91 15.70 9.05
C GLY A 889 -13.17 16.01 9.91
N PRO A 890 -13.02 16.20 11.24
CA PRO A 890 -14.14 16.42 12.17
C PRO A 890 -15.01 17.63 11.80
N ARG A 891 -16.34 17.46 11.80
CA ARG A 891 -17.33 18.54 11.57
C ARG A 891 -18.76 18.15 11.99
N PRO A 892 -19.65 19.11 12.27
CA PRO A 892 -21.03 18.83 12.65
C PRO A 892 -21.79 18.03 11.58
N GLY A 893 -22.58 17.04 12.01
CA GLY A 893 -23.47 16.28 11.12
C GLY A 893 -22.81 15.22 10.22
N MET A 894 -21.47 15.10 10.21
CA MET A 894 -20.77 14.21 9.27
C MET A 894 -21.05 12.72 9.48
N ARG A 895 -20.98 11.94 8.40
CA ARG A 895 -20.87 10.48 8.44
C ARG A 895 -19.38 10.07 8.40
N PRO A 896 -18.80 9.47 9.45
CA PRO A 896 -17.40 9.05 9.44
C PRO A 896 -17.12 8.02 8.34
N LEU A 897 -16.02 8.18 7.60
CA LEU A 897 -15.65 7.27 6.50
C LEU A 897 -15.69 5.81 6.97
N SER A 898 -16.21 4.93 6.11
CA SER A 898 -16.32 3.51 6.41
C SER A 898 -15.66 2.64 5.33
N SER A 899 -15.23 1.45 5.71
CA SER A 899 -14.76 0.40 4.79
C SER A 899 -15.80 -0.70 4.54
N MET A 900 -17.01 -0.55 5.08
CA MET A 900 -18.10 -1.51 4.90
C MET A 900 -18.47 -1.62 3.41
N SER A 901 -18.24 -2.82 2.86
CA SER A 901 -18.37 -3.13 1.44
C SER A 901 -19.35 -4.29 1.24
N PRO A 902 -20.67 -4.08 1.36
CA PRO A 902 -21.61 -4.90 0.60
C PRO A 902 -21.27 -4.75 -0.90
N THR A 903 -21.36 -5.83 -1.66
CA THR A 903 -21.01 -5.84 -3.09
C THR A 903 -21.87 -6.86 -3.82
N MET A 904 -22.30 -6.50 -5.03
CA MET A 904 -23.07 -7.37 -5.92
C MET A 904 -22.36 -7.47 -7.28
N VAL A 905 -22.37 -8.67 -7.88
CA VAL A 905 -21.73 -8.96 -9.15
C VAL A 905 -22.74 -9.60 -10.10
N PHE A 906 -22.84 -9.03 -11.29
CA PHE A 906 -23.68 -9.50 -12.38
C PHE A 906 -22.80 -9.87 -13.59
N GLN A 907 -23.35 -10.64 -14.52
CA GLN A 907 -22.74 -10.92 -15.81
C GLN A 907 -23.84 -10.97 -16.88
N ASN A 908 -23.73 -10.14 -17.91
CA ASN A 908 -24.78 -9.97 -18.94
C ASN A 908 -26.18 -9.72 -18.31
N GLY A 909 -26.27 -8.84 -17.30
CA GLY A 909 -27.52 -8.52 -16.59
C GLY A 909 -28.10 -9.65 -15.71
N ASN A 910 -27.38 -10.76 -15.51
CA ASN A 910 -27.81 -11.83 -14.61
C ASN A 910 -26.99 -11.78 -13.31
N PRO A 911 -27.58 -11.89 -12.11
CA PRO A 911 -26.81 -11.93 -10.86
C PRO A 911 -25.93 -13.18 -10.80
N VAL A 912 -24.73 -13.02 -10.26
CA VAL A 912 -23.72 -14.08 -10.08
C VAL A 912 -23.38 -14.27 -8.61
N LEU A 913 -23.19 -13.17 -7.88
CA LEU A 913 -22.76 -13.17 -6.49
C LEU A 913 -23.25 -11.91 -5.77
N ALA A 914 -23.75 -12.06 -4.55
CA ALA A 914 -23.81 -10.98 -3.56
C ALA A 914 -22.97 -11.37 -2.34
N ILE A 915 -22.18 -10.43 -1.82
CA ILE A 915 -21.11 -10.69 -0.86
C ILE A 915 -20.83 -9.46 0.01
N GLY A 916 -20.30 -9.70 1.20
CA GLY A 916 -19.65 -8.71 2.04
C GLY A 916 -18.90 -9.36 3.20
N SER A 917 -18.23 -8.57 4.01
CA SER A 917 -17.49 -9.01 5.20
C SER A 917 -17.54 -7.94 6.29
N PRO A 918 -17.42 -8.31 7.57
CA PRO A 918 -16.91 -7.45 8.63
C PRO A 918 -15.38 -7.43 8.65
N GLY A 919 -14.78 -6.69 9.58
CA GLY A 919 -13.31 -6.63 9.77
C GLY A 919 -12.67 -5.26 9.57
N GLY A 920 -13.39 -4.16 9.83
CA GLY A 920 -12.84 -2.81 9.76
C GLY A 920 -12.34 -2.48 8.35
N GLU A 921 -11.07 -2.09 8.23
CA GLU A 921 -10.49 -1.79 6.91
C GLU A 921 -10.23 -3.04 6.06
N THR A 922 -9.98 -4.18 6.70
CA THR A 922 -9.68 -5.45 5.99
C THR A 922 -10.87 -5.98 5.18
N ILE A 923 -12.08 -5.41 5.36
CA ILE A 923 -13.26 -5.69 4.55
C ILE A 923 -12.98 -5.53 3.06
N ILE A 924 -12.34 -4.42 2.67
CA ILE A 924 -12.09 -4.04 1.28
C ILE A 924 -11.22 -5.11 0.60
N THR A 925 -10.09 -5.46 1.22
CA THR A 925 -9.20 -6.53 0.76
C THR A 925 -9.84 -7.91 0.82
N THR A 926 -10.67 -8.20 1.83
CA THR A 926 -11.34 -9.50 1.99
C THR A 926 -12.35 -9.74 0.86
N VAL A 927 -13.18 -8.74 0.55
CA VAL A 927 -14.14 -8.83 -0.56
C VAL A 927 -13.38 -8.93 -1.89
N LEU A 928 -12.38 -8.07 -2.15
CA LEU A 928 -11.59 -8.16 -3.37
C LEU A 928 -10.92 -9.53 -3.54
N GLN A 929 -10.25 -10.07 -2.51
CA GLN A 929 -9.53 -11.34 -2.62
C GLN A 929 -10.50 -12.51 -2.91
N VAL A 930 -11.71 -12.51 -2.34
CA VAL A 930 -12.74 -13.51 -2.65
C VAL A 930 -13.30 -13.31 -4.07
N LEU A 931 -13.50 -12.07 -4.53
CA LEU A 931 -13.89 -11.78 -5.91
C LEU A 931 -12.84 -12.30 -6.90
N LEU A 932 -11.57 -11.95 -6.74
CA LEU A 932 -10.48 -12.44 -7.60
C LEU A 932 -10.41 -13.98 -7.59
N ASN A 933 -10.43 -14.61 -6.40
CA ASN A 933 -10.45 -16.06 -6.25
C ASN A 933 -11.61 -16.73 -7.03
N ARG A 934 -12.80 -16.09 -7.04
CA ARG A 934 -14.00 -16.61 -7.70
C ARG A 934 -14.10 -16.30 -9.20
N LEU A 935 -13.63 -15.13 -9.64
CA LEU A 935 -13.81 -14.60 -10.99
C LEU A 935 -12.60 -14.90 -11.90
N ASP A 936 -11.38 -14.62 -11.44
CA ASP A 936 -10.14 -14.89 -12.20
C ASP A 936 -9.65 -16.33 -12.02
N PHE A 937 -9.58 -16.80 -10.77
CA PHE A 937 -8.97 -18.10 -10.45
C PHE A 937 -9.96 -19.27 -10.42
N GLY A 938 -11.24 -19.02 -10.71
CA GLY A 938 -12.27 -20.05 -10.91
C GLY A 938 -12.57 -20.94 -9.71
N MET A 939 -12.19 -20.53 -8.48
CA MET A 939 -12.51 -21.27 -7.26
C MET A 939 -14.02 -21.28 -7.03
N SER A 940 -14.59 -22.37 -6.50
CA SER A 940 -15.98 -22.34 -6.01
C SER A 940 -16.09 -21.40 -4.81
N LEU A 941 -17.24 -20.72 -4.62
CA LEU A 941 -17.39 -19.71 -3.57
C LEU A 941 -16.98 -20.19 -2.16
N PRO A 942 -17.32 -21.41 -1.68
CA PRO A 942 -16.82 -21.90 -0.39
C PRO A 942 -15.30 -21.97 -0.29
N VAL A 943 -14.61 -22.43 -1.35
CA VAL A 943 -13.14 -22.49 -1.39
C VAL A 943 -12.53 -21.08 -1.48
N ALA A 944 -13.17 -20.17 -2.23
CA ALA A 944 -12.74 -18.77 -2.31
C ALA A 944 -12.84 -18.04 -0.96
N VAL A 945 -13.85 -18.38 -0.14
CA VAL A 945 -14.05 -17.88 1.24
C VAL A 945 -13.06 -18.54 2.21
N GLU A 946 -12.89 -19.86 2.18
CA GLU A 946 -11.97 -20.56 3.10
C GLU A 946 -10.49 -20.24 2.85
N ALA A 947 -10.11 -19.81 1.64
CA ALA A 947 -8.73 -19.50 1.26
C ALA A 947 -8.02 -18.52 2.24
N PRO A 948 -6.70 -18.71 2.50
CA PRO A 948 -5.93 -17.81 3.37
C PRO A 948 -5.83 -16.38 2.84
N ARG A 949 -5.90 -15.40 3.74
CA ARG A 949 -6.05 -13.98 3.41
C ARG A 949 -4.79 -13.17 3.66
N ALA A 950 -4.59 -12.17 2.81
CA ALA A 950 -3.55 -11.15 2.93
C ALA A 950 -4.17 -9.77 2.71
N THR A 951 -3.89 -8.83 3.62
CA THR A 951 -4.43 -7.47 3.61
C THR A 951 -3.29 -6.46 3.63
N GLN A 952 -3.02 -5.87 2.46
CA GLN A 952 -2.12 -4.73 2.31
C GLN A 952 -2.95 -3.46 2.26
N ARG A 953 -2.68 -2.53 3.16
CA ARG A 953 -3.49 -1.33 3.42
C ARG A 953 -2.68 -0.04 3.55
N ASN A 954 -1.43 -0.06 3.08
CA ASN A 954 -0.48 1.04 3.18
C ASN A 954 -0.12 1.48 4.63
N THR A 955 -0.45 0.63 5.61
CA THR A 955 -0.36 0.92 7.05
C THR A 955 1.02 0.69 7.66
N SER A 956 1.88 -0.10 7.02
CA SER A 956 3.23 -0.40 7.52
C SER A 956 4.26 0.59 6.98
N ALA A 957 5.01 1.23 7.89
CA ALA A 957 6.16 2.07 7.53
C ALA A 957 7.28 1.30 6.82
N PHE A 958 7.29 -0.04 6.93
CA PHE A 958 8.21 -0.95 6.26
C PHE A 958 7.53 -1.74 5.14
N GLY A 959 6.38 -1.28 4.63
CA GLY A 959 5.69 -1.88 3.50
C GLY A 959 5.07 -3.27 3.75
N HIS A 960 5.21 -3.81 4.97
CA HIS A 960 4.68 -5.13 5.34
C HIS A 960 3.18 -5.25 5.04
N THR A 961 2.79 -6.43 4.58
CA THR A 961 1.41 -6.88 4.38
C THR A 961 0.99 -7.69 5.61
N LEU A 962 -0.18 -7.44 6.18
CA LEU A 962 -0.72 -8.28 7.25
C LEU A 962 -1.32 -9.56 6.65
N VAL A 963 -0.95 -10.73 7.15
CA VAL A 963 -1.39 -12.02 6.60
C VAL A 963 -1.88 -12.99 7.66
N GLU A 964 -2.82 -13.87 7.30
CA GLU A 964 -3.25 -14.96 8.18
C GLU A 964 -2.11 -15.98 8.41
N PRO A 965 -2.06 -16.69 9.55
CA PRO A 965 -1.07 -17.75 9.79
C PRO A 965 -1.04 -18.83 8.70
N GLU A 966 -2.19 -19.15 8.12
CA GLU A 966 -2.35 -20.10 7.01
C GLU A 966 -1.78 -19.58 5.68
N PHE A 967 -1.65 -18.25 5.53
CA PHE A 967 -1.05 -17.64 4.34
C PHE A 967 0.47 -17.89 4.31
N ALA A 968 1.13 -17.96 5.46
CA ALA A 968 2.53 -18.36 5.57
C ALA A 968 2.80 -19.85 5.28
N LEU A 969 1.77 -20.60 4.85
CA LEU A 969 1.83 -22.02 4.48
C LEU A 969 1.42 -22.28 3.02
N ILE A 970 1.13 -21.24 2.22
CA ILE A 970 0.82 -21.41 0.78
C ILE A 970 2.12 -21.62 -0.03
N PRO A 971 2.07 -22.36 -1.16
CA PRO A 971 3.25 -22.59 -2.00
C PRO A 971 3.95 -21.31 -2.46
N GLU A 972 3.19 -20.23 -2.66
CA GLU A 972 3.66 -18.95 -3.18
C GLU A 972 4.36 -18.06 -2.15
N TYR A 973 4.39 -18.44 -0.87
CA TYR A 973 4.87 -17.55 0.21
C TYR A 973 6.37 -17.22 0.08
N ASP A 974 7.21 -18.24 -0.15
CA ASP A 974 8.66 -18.04 -0.32
C ASP A 974 8.97 -17.29 -1.63
N ASP A 975 8.23 -17.55 -2.71
CA ASP A 975 8.41 -16.82 -3.97
C ASP A 975 7.99 -15.33 -3.84
N LEU A 976 6.98 -15.03 -3.01
CA LEU A 976 6.59 -13.66 -2.67
C LEU A 976 7.67 -12.94 -1.86
N LEU A 977 8.31 -13.64 -0.91
CA LEU A 977 9.51 -13.13 -0.20
C LEU A 977 10.68 -12.92 -1.18
N GLU A 978 10.92 -13.82 -2.13
CA GLU A 978 11.95 -13.66 -3.17
C GLU A 978 11.65 -12.50 -4.14
N ARG A 979 10.38 -12.17 -4.38
CA ARG A 979 9.94 -10.93 -5.05
C ARG A 979 10.05 -9.68 -4.17
N GLY A 980 10.30 -9.84 -2.87
CA GLY A 980 10.48 -8.74 -1.91
C GLY A 980 9.20 -8.26 -1.24
N GLN A 981 8.08 -8.98 -1.34
CA GLN A 981 6.96 -8.71 -0.43
C GLN A 981 7.39 -9.03 1.01
N LEU A 982 6.98 -8.19 1.95
CA LEU A 982 7.25 -8.39 3.37
C LEU A 982 5.92 -8.64 4.11
N PHE A 983 5.96 -9.45 5.17
CA PHE A 983 4.76 -9.99 5.81
C PHE A 983 4.82 -9.88 7.34
N ASP A 984 3.76 -9.32 7.93
CA ASP A 984 3.45 -9.46 9.35
C ASP A 984 2.39 -10.56 9.50
N ILE A 985 2.74 -11.66 10.17
CA ILE A 985 1.78 -12.73 10.45
C ILE A 985 0.85 -12.27 11.58
N SER A 986 -0.45 -12.26 11.32
CA SER A 986 -1.44 -11.71 12.23
C SER A 986 -1.54 -12.56 13.51
N GLY A 987 -1.45 -11.90 14.66
CA GLY A 987 -1.85 -12.48 15.96
C GLY A 987 -3.37 -12.60 16.14
N LEU A 988 -4.17 -12.41 15.08
CA LEU A 988 -5.62 -12.52 15.10
C LEU A 988 -6.03 -13.99 15.22
N THR A 989 -6.31 -14.41 16.45
CA THR A 989 -6.64 -15.79 16.86
C THR A 989 -7.80 -16.45 16.08
N TYR A 990 -8.56 -15.68 15.28
CA TYR A 990 -9.76 -16.12 14.56
C TYR A 990 -9.86 -15.60 13.10
N GLY A 991 -8.74 -15.18 12.51
CA GLY A 991 -8.64 -14.82 11.08
C GLY A 991 -9.06 -13.39 10.70
N THR A 992 -8.89 -13.07 9.42
CA THR A 992 -9.15 -11.76 8.80
C THR A 992 -10.52 -11.76 8.13
N GLY A 993 -11.44 -10.91 8.61
CA GLY A 993 -12.82 -10.81 8.10
C GLY A 993 -13.71 -12.02 8.41
N ALA A 994 -14.98 -11.96 7.99
CA ALA A 994 -15.92 -13.08 8.11
C ALA A 994 -17.06 -13.00 7.07
N VAL A 995 -16.83 -13.56 5.88
CA VAL A 995 -17.73 -13.43 4.74
C VAL A 995 -19.08 -14.11 4.94
N ASN A 996 -20.15 -13.41 4.55
CA ASN A 996 -21.45 -14.00 4.22
C ASN A 996 -21.79 -13.63 2.76
N ALA A 997 -22.36 -14.57 2.01
CA ALA A 997 -22.57 -14.42 0.58
C ALA A 997 -23.68 -15.34 0.03
N VAL A 998 -24.22 -14.98 -1.13
CA VAL A 998 -25.11 -15.82 -1.95
C VAL A 998 -24.61 -15.85 -3.39
N GLU A 999 -24.27 -17.05 -3.89
CA GLU A 999 -23.94 -17.33 -5.28
C GLU A 999 -25.19 -17.82 -6.04
N PHE A 1000 -25.39 -17.29 -7.24
CA PHE A 1000 -26.52 -17.62 -8.12
C PHE A 1000 -26.07 -18.66 -9.16
N LEU A 1001 -26.88 -19.69 -9.35
CA LEU A 1001 -26.50 -20.91 -10.07
C LEU A 1001 -27.53 -21.26 -11.17
N PRO A 1002 -27.11 -21.91 -12.28
CA PRO A 1002 -28.00 -22.29 -13.36
C PRO A 1002 -29.22 -23.12 -12.91
N ASN A 1003 -30.34 -22.94 -13.61
CA ASN A 1003 -31.65 -23.56 -13.33
C ASN A 1003 -32.32 -23.03 -12.05
N ASN A 1004 -32.26 -21.71 -11.81
CA ASN A 1004 -32.86 -21.00 -10.68
C ASN A 1004 -32.45 -21.61 -9.33
N LYS A 1005 -31.15 -21.92 -9.20
CA LYS A 1005 -30.54 -22.41 -7.98
C LYS A 1005 -29.76 -21.30 -7.29
N VAL A 1006 -29.70 -21.38 -5.97
CA VAL A 1006 -28.95 -20.47 -5.11
C VAL A 1006 -28.08 -21.25 -4.15
N ARG A 1007 -26.92 -20.68 -3.81
CA ARG A 1007 -26.00 -21.19 -2.81
C ARG A 1007 -25.67 -20.09 -1.81
N ALA A 1008 -26.19 -20.22 -0.59
CA ALA A 1008 -25.70 -19.44 0.53
C ALA A 1008 -24.35 -19.99 1.01
N VAL A 1009 -23.40 -19.10 1.31
CA VAL A 1009 -22.07 -19.41 1.86
C VAL A 1009 -21.76 -18.46 3.01
N SER A 1010 -21.15 -19.00 4.06
CA SER A 1010 -20.69 -18.30 5.26
C SER A 1010 -19.32 -18.84 5.67
N GLU A 1011 -18.60 -18.15 6.55
CA GLU A 1011 -17.34 -18.68 7.12
C GLU A 1011 -17.54 -20.04 7.80
N ALA A 1012 -16.59 -20.95 7.55
CA ALA A 1012 -16.56 -22.25 8.21
C ALA A 1012 -16.00 -22.21 9.64
N TRP A 1013 -15.18 -21.20 9.99
CA TRP A 1013 -14.46 -21.14 11.27
C TRP A 1013 -14.06 -19.74 11.76
N ARG A 1014 -13.78 -18.77 10.87
CA ARG A 1014 -13.42 -17.40 11.27
C ARG A 1014 -14.52 -16.77 12.12
N ARG A 1015 -14.16 -16.11 13.21
CA ARG A 1015 -15.10 -15.61 14.25
C ARG A 1015 -16.09 -16.66 14.79
N GLY A 1016 -15.69 -17.94 14.84
CA GLY A 1016 -16.57 -19.06 15.20
C GLY A 1016 -17.42 -19.62 14.05
N GLY A 1017 -17.20 -19.12 12.83
CA GLY A 1017 -18.00 -19.41 11.66
C GLY A 1017 -19.38 -18.74 11.70
N GLY A 1018 -20.08 -18.79 10.57
CA GLY A 1018 -21.48 -18.39 10.48
C GLY A 1018 -22.36 -19.52 9.97
N SER A 1019 -23.48 -19.18 9.36
CA SER A 1019 -24.54 -20.11 8.97
C SER A 1019 -25.20 -19.68 7.66
N ALA A 1020 -25.43 -20.67 6.80
CA ALA A 1020 -26.00 -20.54 5.46
C ALA A 1020 -27.22 -21.48 5.31
N MET A 1021 -28.32 -20.97 4.77
CA MET A 1021 -29.57 -21.71 4.54
C MET A 1021 -30.25 -21.28 3.23
N VAL A 1022 -31.17 -22.11 2.73
CA VAL A 1022 -32.01 -21.87 1.55
C VAL A 1022 -33.43 -22.38 1.82
N GLN A 1023 -34.46 -21.80 1.18
CA GLN A 1023 -35.85 -22.18 1.43
C GLN A 1023 -36.17 -23.64 1.05
N THR A 1024 -35.69 -24.08 -0.12
CA THR A 1024 -35.85 -25.47 -0.59
C THR A 1024 -34.47 -26.08 -0.85
N PRO A 1025 -33.84 -26.75 0.15
CA PRO A 1025 -32.54 -27.40 -0.01
C PRO A 1025 -32.55 -28.53 -1.06
N ASP A 1026 -31.39 -28.77 -1.67
CA ASP A 1026 -31.15 -30.00 -2.43
C ASP A 1026 -31.16 -31.27 -1.53
N PRO A 1027 -31.52 -32.46 -2.05
CA PRO A 1027 -31.63 -33.71 -1.28
C PRO A 1027 -30.31 -34.38 -0.87
#